data_AF-A0A523IMI3-F1
#
_entry.id   AF-A0A523IMI3-F1
#
_cell.length_a   1.000
_cell.length_b   1.000
_cell.length_c   1.000
_cell.angle_alpha   90.00
_cell.angle_beta   90.00
_cell.angle_gamma   90.00
#
_symmetry.space_group_name_H-M   'P 1'
#
loop_
_entity.id
_entity.type
_entity.pdbx_description
1 polymer ?
#
loop_
_entity_poly.entity_id
_entity_poly.type
_entity_poly.pdbx_seq_one_letter_code
_entity_poly.pdbx_strand_id
1 'polypeptide(L)'
;MNAYQATLGGVKFSTGDIFVTRLNSSGNGLIYSSYFGGAVQDRAGDIALGVDGTAYVTGGTSSLDFPIVNGQSFPEADSSDGILIRLDNFGQPVYSVRTNRPGYDEFEGVAVDDSGAALLVGAWNDTIRVYEKAENDSLKNIFEIAAPGHSINAVQFADGFLAFAGTFFPPELNETKRFENDINAKGAQSGSQKSGGLLRIIDLFDIRIIDFGGVIDRLEIVIKKANADGLKVGTDENGKVTINGVSTGINADDVDDIKVIGSDGADCIDLRCVTFENFIGINPSFTGITVEAGGGNDKVIGSADFKNWIFGGDGDDEIQGGDKDDTLHGEDGKDVIFGRGGADFIDGGKEDDRLFGGEGKDDIVGGPGNDLLDGGGEGDFLDGGEGSDNLFGGDGNDTILFDAEDELVKGEKGNDTLTFLEIFFDNKNLNKNGAVVSHEGAVVIADISGVDTLDFAGYDVAISLDLGLLNSPQIIDSTGTQVMLEGIFEVILGTEFDDEISVSPLPDTMRFVDGGGGTDVLNFESGEAQGVDDGSTITTPGFADVAYVNIETVNLSFVSSVRESDTSIPINFSLGNNYPNPFNPSTLIEYSLPEASHVSLKIYNALGQKVLTLVDKQQKAGRFSATFNAKALPSGLYFYSIKAGNYISVKKMLLLK
;
A
#
# COMPACT_ATOMS: atom_id res chain seq x y z
N MET A 1 -50.09 -23.93 32.32
CA MET A 1 -49.33 -25.12 31.87
C MET A 1 -50.20 -25.79 30.83
N ASN A 2 -49.99 -25.47 29.56
CA ASN A 2 -50.85 -25.89 28.44
C ASN A 2 -50.19 -27.05 27.71
N ALA A 3 -50.07 -28.21 28.36
CA ALA A 3 -49.57 -29.42 27.71
C ALA A 3 -50.54 -29.84 26.60
N TYR A 4 -50.04 -30.02 25.37
CA TYR A 4 -50.81 -30.69 24.33
C TYR A 4 -50.66 -32.21 24.51
N GLN A 5 -51.78 -32.93 24.50
CA GLN A 5 -51.80 -34.39 24.59
C GLN A 5 -52.85 -34.94 23.62
N ALA A 6 -52.39 -35.44 22.47
CA ALA A 6 -53.28 -36.04 21.47
C ALA A 6 -53.71 -37.47 21.85
N THR A 7 -52.91 -38.18 22.66
CA THR A 7 -53.16 -39.58 23.02
C THR A 7 -53.96 -39.69 24.32
N LEU A 8 -55.28 -39.56 24.21
CA LEU A 8 -56.20 -39.95 25.28
C LEU A 8 -56.91 -41.25 24.86
N GLY A 9 -56.17 -42.36 24.81
CA GLY A 9 -56.75 -43.67 24.51
C GLY A 9 -55.88 -44.79 23.92
N GLY A 10 -54.55 -44.74 24.00
CA GLY A 10 -53.68 -45.79 23.46
C GLY A 10 -54.05 -47.19 23.97
N VAL A 11 -54.37 -48.09 23.05
CA VAL A 11 -54.59 -49.52 23.33
C VAL A 11 -53.33 -50.14 23.94
N LYS A 12 -53.51 -51.19 24.76
CA LYS A 12 -52.53 -51.88 25.63
C LYS A 12 -51.19 -52.35 25.01
N PHE A 13 -50.85 -51.96 23.78
CA PHE A 13 -49.67 -52.39 23.05
C PHE A 13 -48.93 -51.26 22.30
N SER A 14 -49.13 -49.97 22.60
CA SER A 14 -48.26 -48.92 22.02
C SER A 14 -46.84 -49.05 22.58
N THR A 15 -45.85 -49.12 21.68
CA THR A 15 -44.43 -49.35 22.03
C THR A 15 -43.59 -48.07 22.03
N GLY A 16 -44.22 -46.88 21.95
CA GLY A 16 -43.57 -45.58 22.15
C GLY A 16 -44.40 -44.44 21.56
N ASP A 17 -44.45 -43.31 22.27
CA ASP A 17 -45.01 -42.03 21.82
C ASP A 17 -43.91 -40.96 21.88
N ILE A 18 -44.08 -39.86 21.17
CA ILE A 18 -43.15 -38.72 21.17
C ILE A 18 -43.45 -37.81 22.35
N PHE A 19 -42.39 -37.45 23.07
CA PHE A 19 -42.44 -36.54 24.21
C PHE A 19 -41.48 -35.37 24.01
N VAL A 20 -42.02 -34.15 24.05
CA VAL A 20 -41.25 -32.92 23.84
C VAL A 20 -41.37 -32.03 25.07
N THR A 21 -40.23 -31.59 25.60
CA THR A 21 -40.18 -30.75 26.80
C THR A 21 -39.31 -29.53 26.56
N ARG A 22 -39.84 -28.35 26.90
CA ARG A 22 -39.09 -27.09 26.87
C ARG A 22 -38.88 -26.56 28.28
N LEU A 23 -37.62 -26.26 28.59
CA LEU A 23 -37.23 -25.57 29.81
C LEU A 23 -37.04 -24.07 29.55
N ASN A 24 -37.06 -23.26 30.62
CA ASN A 24 -36.69 -21.86 30.55
C ASN A 24 -35.19 -21.69 30.30
N SER A 25 -34.77 -20.49 29.89
CA SER A 25 -33.36 -20.20 29.57
C SER A 25 -32.39 -20.47 30.73
N SER A 26 -32.88 -20.46 31.97
CA SER A 26 -32.09 -20.81 33.15
C SER A 26 -31.99 -22.32 33.44
N GLY A 27 -32.62 -23.18 32.63
CA GLY A 27 -32.64 -24.65 32.81
C GLY A 27 -33.43 -25.16 34.02
N ASN A 28 -33.96 -24.26 34.86
CA ASN A 28 -34.51 -24.60 36.18
C ASN A 28 -36.04 -24.60 36.26
N GLY A 29 -36.73 -24.29 35.15
CA GLY A 29 -38.18 -24.25 35.11
C GLY A 29 -38.75 -24.83 33.82
N LEU A 30 -39.83 -25.61 33.95
CA LEU A 30 -40.57 -26.15 32.81
C LEU A 30 -41.44 -25.05 32.17
N ILE A 31 -41.29 -24.82 30.86
CA ILE A 31 -42.20 -23.95 30.08
C ILE A 31 -43.41 -24.76 29.63
N TYR A 32 -43.18 -25.83 28.88
CA TYR A 32 -44.23 -26.76 28.43
C TYR A 32 -43.69 -28.18 28.31
N SER A 33 -44.63 -29.12 28.25
CA SER A 33 -44.37 -30.53 28.00
C SER A 33 -45.54 -31.08 27.19
N SER A 34 -45.26 -31.70 26.04
CA SER A 34 -46.27 -32.11 25.08
C SER A 34 -46.03 -33.54 24.60
N TYR A 35 -47.13 -34.27 24.40
CA TYR A 35 -47.16 -35.66 23.94
C TYR A 35 -47.82 -35.77 22.57
N PHE A 36 -47.16 -36.48 21.66
CA PHE A 36 -47.61 -36.73 20.29
C PHE A 36 -47.52 -38.21 19.95
N GLY A 37 -48.56 -38.77 19.35
CA GLY A 37 -48.60 -40.18 18.96
C GLY A 37 -50.01 -40.61 18.55
N GLY A 38 -50.13 -41.87 18.12
CA GLY A 38 -51.37 -42.55 17.79
C GLY A 38 -51.45 -43.92 18.47
N ALA A 39 -52.15 -44.87 17.85
CA ALA A 39 -52.45 -46.16 18.46
C ALA A 39 -51.29 -47.16 18.50
N VAL A 40 -50.21 -46.93 17.74
CA VAL A 40 -49.10 -47.88 17.55
C VAL A 40 -47.76 -47.25 17.96
N GLN A 41 -46.70 -47.36 17.15
CA GLN A 41 -45.37 -46.88 17.51
C GLN A 41 -45.11 -45.54 16.83
N ASP A 42 -44.73 -44.56 17.63
CA ASP A 42 -44.35 -43.22 17.21
C ASP A 42 -43.03 -42.86 17.87
N ARG A 43 -42.06 -42.42 17.08
CA ARG A 43 -40.73 -42.09 17.59
C ARG A 43 -40.24 -40.77 17.03
N ALA A 44 -39.51 -40.04 17.87
CA ALA A 44 -38.79 -38.85 17.44
C ALA A 44 -37.39 -39.26 16.97
N GLY A 45 -36.97 -38.70 15.83
CA GLY A 45 -35.62 -38.82 15.30
C GLY A 45 -34.74 -37.68 15.81
N ASP A 46 -35.17 -36.43 15.59
CA ASP A 46 -34.40 -35.24 15.91
C ASP A 46 -35.28 -34.03 16.29
N ILE A 47 -34.68 -32.99 16.87
CA ILE A 47 -35.33 -31.74 17.27
C ILE A 47 -34.46 -30.51 16.99
N ALA A 48 -35.05 -29.50 16.35
CA ALA A 48 -34.43 -28.20 16.10
C ALA A 48 -35.27 -27.04 16.64
N LEU A 49 -34.60 -25.93 16.96
CA LEU A 49 -35.22 -24.70 17.45
C LEU A 49 -35.07 -23.58 16.42
N GLY A 50 -36.17 -22.93 16.07
CA GLY A 50 -36.14 -21.68 15.31
C GLY A 50 -35.78 -20.48 16.20
N VAL A 51 -35.33 -19.40 15.57
CA VAL A 51 -34.95 -18.13 16.23
C VAL A 51 -36.09 -17.49 17.04
N ASP A 52 -37.34 -17.77 16.68
CA ASP A 52 -38.56 -17.31 17.37
C ASP A 52 -38.95 -18.20 18.57
N GLY A 53 -38.17 -19.23 18.86
CA GLY A 53 -38.40 -20.23 19.90
C GLY A 53 -39.35 -21.35 19.52
N THR A 54 -39.81 -21.42 18.26
CA THR A 54 -40.59 -22.57 17.78
C THR A 54 -39.73 -23.83 17.72
N ALA A 55 -40.32 -24.98 18.03
CA ALA A 55 -39.63 -26.26 18.00
C ALA A 55 -40.12 -27.11 16.82
N TYR A 56 -39.19 -27.70 16.09
CA TYR A 56 -39.44 -28.63 15.00
C TYR A 56 -38.96 -30.00 15.40
N VAL A 57 -39.81 -31.02 15.28
CA VAL A 57 -39.52 -32.40 15.68
C VAL A 57 -39.76 -33.31 14.50
N THR A 58 -38.79 -34.14 14.18
CA THR A 58 -38.90 -35.18 13.15
C THR A 58 -39.00 -36.57 13.76
N GLY A 59 -39.31 -37.55 12.94
CA GLY A 59 -39.21 -38.96 13.30
C GLY A 59 -40.03 -39.86 12.40
N GLY A 60 -40.52 -40.95 12.97
CA GLY A 60 -41.33 -41.97 12.30
C GLY A 60 -42.62 -42.29 13.06
N THR A 61 -43.68 -42.60 12.32
CA THR A 61 -44.96 -43.11 12.83
C THR A 61 -45.38 -44.36 12.09
N SER A 62 -45.71 -45.42 12.82
CA SER A 62 -46.48 -46.55 12.29
C SER A 62 -47.98 -46.41 12.60
N SER A 63 -48.38 -45.30 13.22
CA SER A 63 -49.76 -45.05 13.65
C SER A 63 -50.59 -44.47 12.51
N LEU A 64 -51.65 -45.16 12.11
CA LEU A 64 -52.63 -44.66 11.13
C LEU A 64 -53.36 -43.39 11.58
N ASP A 65 -53.43 -43.18 12.90
CA ASP A 65 -54.15 -42.11 13.57
C ASP A 65 -53.23 -41.03 14.17
N PHE A 66 -51.99 -40.89 13.67
CA PHE A 66 -51.08 -39.83 14.07
C PHE A 66 -51.71 -38.43 13.87
N PRO A 67 -51.63 -37.50 14.85
CA PRO A 67 -52.28 -36.19 14.79
C PRO A 67 -51.65 -35.28 13.72
N ILE A 68 -52.42 -35.00 12.66
CA ILE A 68 -52.07 -34.06 11.58
C ILE A 68 -52.80 -32.73 11.79
N VAL A 69 -52.06 -31.62 11.76
CA VAL A 69 -52.57 -30.25 11.90
C VAL A 69 -52.06 -29.42 10.73
N ASN A 70 -52.95 -28.82 9.94
CA ASN A 70 -52.60 -27.96 8.79
C ASN A 70 -51.61 -28.57 7.77
N GLY A 71 -51.41 -29.88 7.77
CA GLY A 71 -50.55 -30.60 6.83
C GLY A 71 -51.33 -31.50 5.88
N GLN A 72 -50.66 -31.96 4.82
CA GLN A 72 -51.24 -32.91 3.87
C GLN A 72 -50.98 -34.37 4.28
N SER A 73 -52.00 -35.22 4.13
CA SER A 73 -51.93 -36.68 4.25
C SER A 73 -51.99 -37.33 2.86
N PHE A 74 -51.30 -38.45 2.63
CA PHE A 74 -51.58 -39.34 1.49
C PHE A 74 -52.23 -40.66 1.99
N PRO A 75 -52.93 -41.46 1.14
CA PRO A 75 -54.01 -42.35 1.62
C PRO A 75 -53.66 -43.81 1.97
N GLU A 76 -52.40 -44.23 2.03
CA GLU A 76 -52.00 -45.65 2.15
C GLU A 76 -50.75 -45.83 3.03
N ALA A 77 -50.94 -46.18 4.31
CA ALA A 77 -49.84 -46.41 5.24
C ALA A 77 -49.31 -47.85 5.17
N ASP A 78 -47.99 -48.00 5.24
CA ASP A 78 -47.33 -49.25 5.57
C ASP A 78 -46.30 -49.09 6.71
N SER A 79 -45.17 -49.81 6.70
CA SER A 79 -44.43 -50.23 7.90
C SER A 79 -43.86 -49.13 8.82
N SER A 80 -43.58 -47.92 8.32
CA SER A 80 -43.26 -46.70 9.10
C SER A 80 -43.30 -45.50 8.15
N ASP A 81 -43.91 -44.39 8.54
CA ASP A 81 -43.98 -43.13 7.77
C ASP A 81 -43.23 -42.00 8.47
N GLY A 82 -42.56 -41.13 7.71
CA GLY A 82 -41.82 -40.00 8.23
C GLY A 82 -42.74 -38.88 8.68
N ILE A 83 -42.46 -38.27 9.83
CA ILE A 83 -43.25 -37.16 10.40
C ILE A 83 -42.42 -35.91 10.67
N LEU A 84 -43.06 -34.75 10.50
CA LEU A 84 -42.57 -33.44 10.96
C LEU A 84 -43.66 -32.78 11.80
N ILE A 85 -43.29 -32.26 12.97
CA ILE A 85 -44.16 -31.54 13.90
C ILE A 85 -43.54 -30.17 14.19
N ARG A 86 -44.29 -29.09 13.99
CA ARG A 86 -43.92 -27.73 14.41
C ARG A 86 -44.77 -27.31 15.60
N LEU A 87 -44.12 -26.90 16.67
CA LEU A 87 -44.70 -26.45 17.92
C LEU A 87 -44.56 -24.95 18.10
N ASP A 88 -45.62 -24.32 18.60
CA ASP A 88 -45.54 -22.94 19.07
C ASP A 88 -44.80 -22.83 20.41
N ASN A 89 -44.64 -21.60 20.88
CA ASN A 89 -44.00 -21.29 22.16
C ASN A 89 -44.74 -21.83 23.41
N PHE A 90 -45.94 -22.40 23.24
CA PHE A 90 -46.75 -23.01 24.29
C PHE A 90 -46.81 -24.54 24.18
N GLY A 91 -46.12 -25.14 23.22
CA GLY A 91 -46.05 -26.59 23.01
C GLY A 91 -47.26 -27.16 22.26
N GLN A 92 -48.05 -26.31 21.60
CA GLN A 92 -49.18 -26.74 20.78
C GLN A 92 -48.72 -26.96 19.32
N PRO A 93 -49.15 -28.04 18.64
CA PRO A 93 -48.85 -28.23 17.23
C PRO A 93 -49.58 -27.18 16.40
N VAL A 94 -48.81 -26.37 15.67
CA VAL A 94 -49.34 -25.40 14.70
C VAL A 94 -49.35 -25.97 13.28
N TYR A 95 -48.48 -26.95 13.04
CA TYR A 95 -48.37 -27.68 11.79
C TYR A 95 -47.77 -29.07 12.04
N SER A 96 -48.32 -30.10 11.41
CA SER A 96 -47.70 -31.42 11.35
C SER A 96 -48.03 -32.13 10.04
N VAL A 97 -47.07 -32.89 9.51
CA VAL A 97 -47.20 -33.69 8.28
C VAL A 97 -46.67 -35.08 8.47
N ARG A 98 -47.15 -35.97 7.60
CA ARG A 98 -46.82 -37.37 7.52
C ARG A 98 -46.56 -37.74 6.05
N THR A 99 -45.45 -38.42 5.76
CA THR A 99 -45.22 -39.02 4.43
C THR A 99 -46.11 -40.25 4.27
N ASN A 100 -46.36 -40.69 3.04
CA ASN A 100 -47.18 -41.88 2.83
C ASN A 100 -46.74 -42.55 1.53
N ARG A 101 -45.59 -43.22 1.61
CA ARG A 101 -45.05 -44.04 0.52
C ARG A 101 -44.83 -45.46 1.04
N PRO A 102 -44.84 -46.46 0.13
CA PRO A 102 -44.61 -47.83 0.56
C PRO A 102 -43.15 -48.04 1.01
N GLY A 103 -42.92 -48.39 2.27
CA GLY A 103 -41.58 -48.69 2.80
C GLY A 103 -41.41 -48.46 4.30
N TYR A 104 -40.15 -48.35 4.72
CA TYR A 104 -39.79 -47.86 6.04
C TYR A 104 -39.24 -46.46 5.86
N ASP A 105 -40.11 -45.47 6.02
CA ASP A 105 -39.82 -44.07 5.76
C ASP A 105 -39.69 -43.32 7.09
N GLU A 106 -38.52 -42.76 7.41
CA GLU A 106 -38.34 -41.96 8.62
C GLU A 106 -37.51 -40.70 8.35
N PHE A 107 -37.87 -39.61 9.04
CA PHE A 107 -37.05 -38.40 9.07
C PHE A 107 -36.11 -38.48 10.27
N GLU A 108 -34.82 -38.64 10.00
CA GLU A 108 -33.79 -38.86 11.02
C GLU A 108 -33.11 -37.55 11.44
N GLY A 109 -33.34 -36.45 10.72
CA GLY A 109 -32.74 -35.15 11.01
C GLY A 109 -33.62 -33.96 10.63
N VAL A 110 -33.51 -32.88 11.39
CA VAL A 110 -34.17 -31.59 11.10
C VAL A 110 -33.25 -30.43 11.42
N ALA A 111 -33.25 -29.44 10.54
CA ALA A 111 -32.63 -28.16 10.82
C ALA A 111 -33.51 -27.02 10.36
N VAL A 112 -33.29 -25.85 10.96
CA VAL A 112 -34.09 -24.65 10.74
C VAL A 112 -33.12 -23.50 10.55
N ASP A 113 -33.32 -22.74 9.48
CA ASP A 113 -32.55 -21.52 9.25
C ASP A 113 -33.15 -20.31 10.01
N ASP A 114 -32.49 -19.16 9.90
CA ASP A 114 -32.91 -17.92 10.55
C ASP A 114 -34.27 -17.38 10.03
N SER A 115 -34.72 -17.85 8.86
CA SER A 115 -36.03 -17.51 8.28
C SER A 115 -37.17 -18.39 8.82
N GLY A 116 -36.83 -19.48 9.52
CA GLY A 116 -37.77 -20.49 9.98
C GLY A 116 -38.13 -21.54 8.93
N ALA A 117 -37.39 -21.62 7.82
CA ALA A 117 -37.53 -22.70 6.85
C ALA A 117 -36.89 -23.97 7.42
N ALA A 118 -37.66 -25.06 7.45
CA ALA A 118 -37.18 -26.34 7.95
C ALA A 118 -36.69 -27.21 6.78
N LEU A 119 -35.43 -27.65 6.85
CA LEU A 119 -34.91 -28.69 5.98
C LEU A 119 -35.03 -30.05 6.68
N LEU A 120 -35.65 -31.00 6.00
CA LEU A 120 -35.80 -32.37 6.50
C LEU A 120 -34.88 -33.31 5.76
N VAL A 121 -34.21 -34.18 6.51
CA VAL A 121 -33.44 -35.29 5.92
C VAL A 121 -34.09 -36.61 6.31
N GLY A 122 -34.59 -37.30 5.29
CA GLY A 122 -35.08 -38.67 5.39
C GLY A 122 -34.11 -39.63 4.73
N ALA A 123 -33.87 -40.78 5.38
CA ALA A 123 -33.19 -41.91 4.78
C ALA A 123 -34.25 -42.96 4.40
N TRP A 124 -34.37 -43.30 3.12
CA TRP A 124 -35.38 -44.26 2.67
C TRP A 124 -34.80 -45.31 1.77
N ASN A 125 -34.94 -46.60 2.09
CA ASN A 125 -34.53 -47.70 1.21
C ASN A 125 -33.29 -47.34 0.39
N ASP A 126 -32.29 -46.80 1.09
CA ASP A 126 -31.05 -46.36 0.50
C ASP A 126 -31.12 -45.18 -0.48
N THR A 127 -31.92 -44.16 -0.18
CA THR A 127 -32.04 -42.91 -0.92
C THR A 127 -32.29 -41.78 0.08
N ILE A 128 -31.37 -40.84 0.14
CA ILE A 128 -31.48 -39.60 0.90
C ILE A 128 -32.34 -38.65 0.09
N ARG A 129 -33.34 -38.06 0.70
CA ARG A 129 -34.06 -36.96 0.07
C ARG A 129 -34.19 -35.79 1.03
N VAL A 130 -33.96 -34.61 0.50
CA VAL A 130 -34.07 -33.35 1.23
C VAL A 130 -35.35 -32.67 0.82
N TYR A 131 -36.10 -32.25 1.82
CA TYR A 131 -37.30 -31.46 1.63
C TYR A 131 -37.11 -30.08 2.19
N GLU A 132 -37.62 -29.12 1.44
CA GLU A 132 -37.84 -27.76 1.90
C GLU A 132 -39.33 -27.57 2.17
N LYS A 133 -39.62 -26.77 3.19
CA LYS A 133 -40.97 -26.29 3.45
C LYS A 133 -41.32 -25.17 2.45
N ALA A 134 -42.30 -25.42 1.58
CA ALA A 134 -42.85 -24.39 0.70
C ALA A 134 -43.75 -23.39 1.47
N GLU A 135 -43.98 -22.21 0.90
CA GLU A 135 -44.79 -21.11 1.49
C GLU A 135 -46.21 -21.52 1.91
N ASN A 136 -46.76 -22.58 1.30
CA ASN A 136 -48.08 -23.14 1.57
C ASN A 136 -48.10 -24.21 2.68
N ASP A 137 -47.04 -24.28 3.49
CA ASP A 137 -46.83 -25.34 4.48
C ASP A 137 -46.92 -26.75 3.84
N SER A 138 -46.39 -26.93 2.63
CA SER A 138 -46.21 -28.28 2.03
C SER A 138 -44.74 -28.66 1.98
N LEU A 139 -44.42 -29.96 2.02
CA LEU A 139 -43.06 -30.44 1.81
C LEU A 139 -42.78 -30.56 0.32
N LYS A 140 -41.80 -29.80 -0.18
CA LYS A 140 -41.29 -29.88 -1.54
C LYS A 140 -39.97 -30.63 -1.53
N ASN A 141 -39.88 -31.72 -2.29
CA ASN A 141 -38.60 -32.38 -2.51
C ASN A 141 -37.71 -31.44 -3.34
N ILE A 142 -36.53 -31.13 -2.82
CA ILE A 142 -35.57 -30.25 -3.51
C ILE A 142 -34.30 -31.00 -3.91
N PHE A 143 -34.02 -32.16 -3.33
CA PHE A 143 -32.80 -32.92 -3.59
C PHE A 143 -32.95 -34.42 -3.25
N GLU A 144 -32.24 -35.27 -4.00
CA GLU A 144 -32.28 -36.73 -3.91
C GLU A 144 -30.89 -37.33 -4.19
N ILE A 145 -30.39 -38.20 -3.30
CA ILE A 145 -29.17 -39.01 -3.48
C ILE A 145 -29.53 -40.48 -3.26
N ALA A 146 -29.27 -41.35 -4.23
CA ALA A 146 -29.33 -42.80 -4.01
C ALA A 146 -28.06 -43.28 -3.29
N ALA A 147 -28.21 -43.92 -2.13
CA ALA A 147 -27.15 -44.46 -1.28
C ALA A 147 -27.39 -45.93 -0.81
N PRO A 148 -27.42 -46.94 -1.72
CA PRO A 148 -27.60 -48.39 -1.44
C PRO A 148 -26.81 -48.95 -0.25
N GLY A 149 -27.48 -49.35 0.85
CA GLY A 149 -26.89 -50.05 2.00
C GLY A 149 -26.34 -49.16 3.12
N HIS A 150 -26.78 -47.91 3.26
CA HIS A 150 -26.13 -46.92 4.13
C HIS A 150 -27.07 -46.28 5.17
N SER A 151 -26.59 -46.08 6.40
CA SER A 151 -27.27 -45.34 7.47
C SER A 151 -26.56 -44.02 7.77
N ILE A 152 -27.33 -42.94 7.92
CA ILE A 152 -26.84 -41.58 8.20
C ILE A 152 -27.44 -41.11 9.53
N ASN A 153 -26.59 -40.63 10.44
CA ASN A 153 -26.94 -40.39 11.84
C ASN A 153 -26.92 -38.90 12.27
N ALA A 154 -26.49 -37.97 11.41
CA ALA A 154 -26.51 -36.54 11.75
C ALA A 154 -26.46 -35.65 10.50
N VAL A 155 -27.18 -34.53 10.58
CA VAL A 155 -27.15 -33.43 9.62
C VAL A 155 -26.96 -32.15 10.41
N GLN A 156 -25.90 -31.39 10.10
CA GLN A 156 -25.63 -30.11 10.72
C GLN A 156 -25.57 -29.03 9.65
N PHE A 157 -26.20 -27.90 9.91
CA PHE A 157 -26.10 -26.69 9.09
C PHE A 157 -25.28 -25.66 9.83
N ALA A 158 -24.25 -25.16 9.15
CA ALA A 158 -23.71 -23.85 9.39
C ALA A 158 -23.99 -23.05 8.10
N ASP A 159 -24.69 -21.93 8.25
CA ASP A 159 -24.81 -20.85 7.25
C ASP A 159 -25.07 -21.32 5.81
N GLY A 160 -26.08 -22.17 5.63
CA GLY A 160 -26.58 -22.57 4.30
C GLY A 160 -25.95 -23.82 3.68
N PHE A 161 -25.04 -24.52 4.36
CA PHE A 161 -24.47 -25.78 3.86
C PHE A 161 -24.95 -27.04 4.62
N LEU A 162 -25.11 -28.13 3.88
CA LEU A 162 -25.64 -29.43 4.34
C LEU A 162 -24.49 -30.44 4.53
N ALA A 163 -24.22 -30.89 5.76
CA ALA A 163 -23.26 -31.98 6.02
C ALA A 163 -23.98 -33.28 6.42
N PHE A 164 -23.49 -34.44 5.96
CA PHE A 164 -23.99 -35.77 6.35
C PHE A 164 -22.93 -36.59 7.10
N ALA A 165 -23.32 -37.35 8.13
CA ALA A 165 -22.46 -38.36 8.78
C ALA A 165 -23.05 -39.78 8.65
N GLY A 166 -22.38 -40.70 7.95
CA GLY A 166 -22.81 -42.10 7.80
C GLY A 166 -21.68 -43.14 7.82
N THR A 167 -22.05 -44.42 8.01
CA THR A 167 -21.13 -45.58 8.01
C THR A 167 -21.01 -46.22 6.63
N PHE A 168 -19.78 -46.41 6.13
CA PHE A 168 -19.47 -46.92 4.79
C PHE A 168 -19.06 -48.41 4.81
N PHE A 169 -19.64 -49.24 3.93
CA PHE A 169 -19.12 -50.56 3.54
C PHE A 169 -19.05 -50.59 2.01
N PRO A 170 -17.87 -50.70 1.38
CA PRO A 170 -17.78 -50.63 -0.08
C PRO A 170 -18.07 -52.00 -0.73
N PRO A 171 -18.90 -52.04 -1.79
CA PRO A 171 -18.68 -52.93 -2.92
C PRO A 171 -18.12 -52.16 -4.12
N GLU A 172 -17.16 -52.77 -4.79
CA GLU A 172 -16.53 -52.31 -6.03
C GLU A 172 -17.58 -52.04 -7.14
N LEU A 173 -17.44 -50.95 -7.93
CA LEU A 173 -17.47 -50.95 -9.41
C LEU A 173 -17.63 -49.55 -10.07
N ASN A 174 -16.72 -49.30 -11.02
CA ASN A 174 -16.82 -48.72 -12.39
C ASN A 174 -17.54 -47.39 -12.71
N GLU A 175 -16.72 -46.46 -13.22
CA GLU A 175 -16.92 -45.37 -14.19
C GLU A 175 -18.34 -45.09 -14.76
N THR A 176 -18.88 -43.88 -14.52
CA THR A 176 -19.15 -42.77 -15.47
C THR A 176 -20.32 -41.88 -15.02
N LYS A 177 -20.02 -40.64 -14.57
CA LYS A 177 -20.59 -39.34 -15.00
C LYS A 177 -20.28 -38.24 -13.98
N ARG A 178 -19.55 -37.22 -14.45
CA ARG A 178 -19.33 -35.92 -13.80
C ARG A 178 -20.66 -35.20 -13.54
N PHE A 179 -20.81 -34.62 -12.35
CA PHE A 179 -21.36 -33.28 -12.14
C PHE A 179 -20.71 -32.69 -10.88
N GLU A 180 -20.32 -31.42 -10.99
CA GLU A 180 -19.67 -30.58 -9.99
C GLU A 180 -20.42 -30.59 -8.66
N ASN A 181 -19.68 -30.73 -7.57
CA ASN A 181 -20.18 -30.51 -6.23
C ASN A 181 -18.98 -30.26 -5.33
N ASP A 182 -18.91 -29.06 -4.75
CA ASP A 182 -18.10 -28.75 -3.58
C ASP A 182 -18.38 -29.80 -2.50
N ILE A 183 -17.49 -30.77 -2.35
CA ILE A 183 -17.55 -31.77 -1.31
C ILE A 183 -16.16 -31.87 -0.70
N ASN A 184 -16.07 -31.34 0.52
CA ASN A 184 -15.09 -31.66 1.54
C ASN A 184 -14.57 -33.10 1.39
N ALA A 185 -13.26 -33.20 1.19
CA ALA A 185 -12.54 -34.45 1.01
C ALA A 185 -12.85 -35.46 2.13
N LYS A 186 -13.32 -36.65 1.74
CA LYS A 186 -13.15 -37.86 2.55
C LYS A 186 -12.68 -39.03 1.70
N GLY A 187 -11.35 -39.14 1.62
CA GLY A 187 -10.70 -40.45 1.68
C GLY A 187 -10.58 -40.87 3.14
N ALA A 188 -11.43 -41.79 3.59
CA ALA A 188 -11.24 -42.50 4.85
C ALA A 188 -11.15 -43.99 4.56
N GLN A 189 -9.96 -44.58 4.72
CA GLN A 189 -9.83 -46.02 4.90
C GLN A 189 -9.39 -46.34 6.32
N SER A 190 -10.15 -47.26 6.92
CA SER A 190 -9.76 -48.25 7.92
C SER A 190 -9.06 -47.77 9.20
N GLY A 191 -9.79 -47.89 10.31
CA GLY A 191 -9.20 -48.50 11.50
C GLY A 191 -9.37 -47.73 12.81
N SER A 192 -10.26 -48.26 13.64
CA SER A 192 -10.30 -48.16 15.10
C SER A 192 -10.75 -46.84 15.74
N GLN A 193 -11.83 -46.97 16.50
CA GLN A 193 -12.28 -46.06 17.54
C GLN A 193 -11.13 -45.57 18.42
N LYS A 194 -11.07 -44.26 18.64
CA LYS A 194 -10.87 -43.70 19.98
C LYS A 194 -11.45 -42.29 20.07
N SER A 195 -12.22 -42.11 21.13
CA SER A 195 -12.92 -40.93 21.58
C SER A 195 -12.02 -39.74 21.87
N GLY A 196 -12.49 -38.55 21.47
CA GLY A 196 -12.19 -37.26 22.11
C GLY A 196 -10.98 -36.53 21.54
N GLY A 197 -11.22 -35.61 20.59
CA GLY A 197 -10.20 -34.64 20.16
C GLY A 197 -10.27 -34.13 18.70
N LEU A 198 -11.38 -34.29 17.97
CA LEU A 198 -11.53 -33.78 16.60
C LEU A 198 -12.69 -32.78 16.51
N LEU A 199 -12.54 -31.77 15.64
CA LEU A 199 -13.37 -30.57 15.41
C LEU A 199 -13.10 -29.39 16.35
N ARG A 200 -12.01 -28.66 16.07
CA ARG A 200 -11.91 -27.21 16.32
C ARG A 200 -11.28 -26.43 15.15
N ILE A 201 -10.67 -27.11 14.19
CA ILE A 201 -9.87 -26.48 13.11
C ILE A 201 -10.75 -26.11 11.89
N ILE A 202 -11.94 -26.71 11.75
CA ILE A 202 -12.84 -26.50 10.59
C ILE A 202 -13.83 -25.34 10.81
N ASP A 203 -14.01 -24.86 12.04
CA ASP A 203 -14.94 -23.75 12.33
C ASP A 203 -14.35 -22.37 11.98
N LEU A 204 -13.04 -22.28 11.77
CA LEU A 204 -12.29 -21.03 11.56
C LEU A 204 -12.00 -20.73 10.08
N PHE A 205 -11.98 -21.75 9.21
CA PHE A 205 -11.54 -21.60 7.81
C PHE A 205 -12.52 -22.31 6.85
N ASP A 206 -12.86 -21.65 5.74
CA ASP A 206 -13.42 -22.29 4.54
C ASP A 206 -12.30 -22.53 3.53
N ILE A 207 -12.32 -23.68 2.85
CA ILE A 207 -11.39 -23.99 1.77
C ILE A 207 -12.23 -24.24 0.52
N ARG A 208 -11.93 -23.50 -0.55
CA ARG A 208 -12.58 -23.64 -1.86
C ARG A 208 -11.54 -24.03 -2.89
N ILE A 209 -11.95 -24.91 -3.80
CA ILE A 209 -11.13 -25.36 -4.91
C ILE A 209 -11.79 -24.85 -6.19
N ILE A 210 -11.06 -24.05 -6.97
CA ILE A 210 -11.54 -23.53 -8.25
C ILE A 210 -10.78 -24.26 -9.36
N ASP A 211 -11.51 -25.05 -10.16
CA ASP A 211 -11.00 -25.83 -11.31
C ASP A 211 -11.76 -25.39 -12.57
N PHE A 212 -11.07 -24.74 -13.52
CA PHE A 212 -11.54 -24.33 -14.84
C PHE A 212 -11.23 -25.36 -15.94
N GLY A 213 -11.12 -26.64 -15.59
CA GLY A 213 -11.26 -27.74 -16.54
C GLY A 213 -9.96 -28.42 -16.95
N GLY A 214 -9.19 -28.88 -15.97
CA GLY A 214 -8.17 -29.92 -16.20
C GLY A 214 -6.88 -29.81 -15.38
N VAL A 215 -6.71 -28.72 -14.63
CA VAL A 215 -5.66 -28.47 -13.62
C VAL A 215 -6.37 -27.77 -12.45
N ILE A 216 -5.96 -27.99 -11.19
CA ILE A 216 -6.59 -27.27 -10.07
C ILE A 216 -6.03 -25.83 -10.06
N ASP A 217 -6.73 -24.93 -10.75
CA ASP A 217 -6.22 -23.59 -11.07
C ASP A 217 -6.02 -22.68 -9.84
N ARG A 218 -6.79 -22.86 -8.75
CA ARG A 218 -6.62 -22.06 -7.52
C ARG A 218 -7.12 -22.76 -6.25
N LEU A 219 -6.30 -22.72 -5.21
CA LEU A 219 -6.68 -23.03 -3.82
C LEU A 219 -7.04 -21.73 -3.10
N GLU A 220 -8.32 -21.54 -2.76
CA GLU A 220 -8.79 -20.39 -2.00
C GLU A 220 -9.05 -20.79 -0.53
N ILE A 221 -8.46 -20.05 0.41
CA ILE A 221 -8.62 -20.26 1.85
C ILE A 221 -9.25 -18.99 2.43
N VAL A 222 -10.42 -19.12 3.05
CA VAL A 222 -11.16 -18.00 3.64
C VAL A 222 -11.17 -18.14 5.16
N ILE A 223 -10.66 -17.15 5.88
CA ILE A 223 -10.70 -17.07 7.34
C ILE A 223 -12.06 -16.50 7.73
N LYS A 224 -12.85 -17.25 8.51
CA LYS A 224 -14.20 -16.82 8.91
C LYS A 224 -14.21 -15.89 10.10
N LYS A 225 -13.13 -15.87 10.86
CA LYS A 225 -13.02 -15.17 12.13
C LYS A 225 -11.55 -15.02 12.51
N ALA A 226 -11.20 -13.83 12.99
CA ALA A 226 -9.95 -13.46 13.64
C ALA A 226 -9.19 -14.67 14.22
N ASN A 227 -8.03 -14.97 13.64
CA ASN A 227 -7.25 -16.17 13.92
C ASN A 227 -5.91 -15.87 14.61
N ALA A 228 -5.94 -15.43 15.86
CA ALA A 228 -4.72 -15.12 16.63
C ALA A 228 -3.66 -16.27 16.70
N ASP A 229 -4.06 -17.54 16.50
CA ASP A 229 -3.15 -18.70 16.49
C ASP A 229 -2.40 -18.89 15.13
N GLY A 230 -2.77 -18.13 14.10
CA GLY A 230 -2.16 -18.13 12.78
C GLY A 230 -2.71 -19.18 11.80
N LEU A 231 -2.81 -18.81 10.52
CA LEU A 231 -2.95 -19.68 9.37
C LEU A 231 -1.55 -20.06 8.89
N LYS A 232 -1.28 -21.36 8.76
CA LYS A 232 -0.06 -21.91 8.18
C LYS A 232 -0.41 -22.85 7.06
N VAL A 233 0.12 -22.58 5.88
CA VAL A 233 -0.04 -23.43 4.69
C VAL A 233 1.28 -24.13 4.40
N GLY A 234 1.24 -25.45 4.21
CA GLY A 234 2.42 -26.25 3.90
C GLY A 234 2.04 -27.59 3.27
N THR A 235 2.92 -28.58 3.33
CA THR A 235 2.64 -29.94 2.85
C THR A 235 2.96 -31.01 3.88
N ASP A 236 2.30 -32.16 3.79
CA ASP A 236 2.64 -33.36 4.55
C ASP A 236 3.69 -34.24 3.84
N GLU A 237 4.11 -35.32 4.50
CA GLU A 237 5.11 -36.27 3.98
C GLU A 237 4.70 -36.96 2.67
N ASN A 238 3.42 -36.90 2.29
CA ASN A 238 2.87 -37.49 1.07
C ASN A 238 2.63 -36.44 -0.02
N GLY A 239 3.07 -35.19 0.16
CA GLY A 239 2.88 -34.10 -0.79
C GLY A 239 1.46 -33.54 -0.84
N LYS A 240 0.66 -33.75 0.21
CA LYS A 240 -0.67 -33.14 0.33
C LYS A 240 -0.58 -31.79 1.02
N VAL A 241 -1.39 -30.83 0.58
CA VAL A 241 -1.50 -29.52 1.23
C VAL A 241 -2.00 -29.70 2.67
N THR A 242 -1.43 -28.94 3.59
CA THR A 242 -1.81 -28.89 5.00
C THR A 242 -2.18 -27.47 5.40
N ILE A 243 -3.19 -27.35 6.26
CA ILE A 243 -3.56 -26.11 6.93
C ILE A 243 -3.40 -26.31 8.43
N ASN A 244 -2.54 -25.51 9.06
CA ASN A 244 -2.17 -25.65 10.47
C ASN A 244 -1.73 -27.08 10.83
N GLY A 245 -1.04 -27.74 9.90
CA GLY A 245 -0.56 -29.13 10.03
C GLY A 245 -1.63 -30.20 9.81
N VAL A 246 -2.87 -29.84 9.48
CA VAL A 246 -3.94 -30.80 9.11
C VAL A 246 -3.97 -30.95 7.60
N SER A 247 -3.77 -32.17 7.11
CA SER A 247 -3.84 -32.49 5.68
C SER A 247 -5.24 -32.26 5.13
N THR A 248 -5.33 -31.52 4.01
CA THR A 248 -6.58 -31.24 3.30
C THR A 248 -6.94 -32.36 2.33
N GLY A 249 -5.98 -33.24 2.01
CA GLY A 249 -6.11 -34.28 0.98
C GLY A 249 -5.93 -33.78 -0.45
N ILE A 250 -5.74 -32.47 -0.66
CA ILE A 250 -5.42 -31.84 -1.96
C ILE A 250 -3.95 -32.12 -2.27
N ASN A 251 -3.60 -32.59 -3.46
CA ASN A 251 -2.19 -32.72 -3.81
C ASN A 251 -1.60 -31.34 -4.11
N ALA A 252 -0.38 -31.08 -3.65
CA ALA A 252 0.27 -29.80 -3.92
C ALA A 252 0.67 -29.64 -5.39
N ASP A 253 0.87 -30.73 -6.16
CA ASP A 253 1.06 -30.65 -7.62
C ASP A 253 -0.18 -30.22 -8.39
N ASP A 254 -1.35 -30.34 -7.81
CA ASP A 254 -2.52 -29.93 -8.54
C ASP A 254 -2.71 -28.40 -8.45
N VAL A 255 -2.12 -27.72 -7.45
CA VAL A 255 -2.34 -26.30 -7.15
C VAL A 255 -1.47 -25.39 -8.02
N ASP A 256 -2.08 -24.45 -8.76
CA ASP A 256 -1.37 -23.43 -9.56
C ASP A 256 -1.27 -22.05 -8.89
N ASP A 257 -2.19 -21.74 -7.98
CA ASP A 257 -2.32 -20.45 -7.31
C ASP A 257 -2.91 -20.66 -5.90
N ILE A 258 -2.43 -19.88 -4.92
CA ILE A 258 -2.99 -19.86 -3.57
C ILE A 258 -3.54 -18.47 -3.31
N LYS A 259 -4.83 -18.40 -2.99
CA LYS A 259 -5.47 -17.18 -2.49
C LYS A 259 -5.88 -17.34 -1.04
N VAL A 260 -5.50 -16.41 -0.18
CA VAL A 260 -5.98 -16.29 1.19
C VAL A 260 -6.86 -15.05 1.31
N ILE A 261 -8.03 -15.21 1.91
CA ILE A 261 -8.96 -14.12 2.23
C ILE A 261 -9.14 -14.13 3.75
N GLY A 262 -8.72 -13.08 4.44
CA GLY A 262 -8.92 -12.92 5.87
C GLY A 262 -10.32 -12.42 6.21
N SER A 263 -10.51 -12.09 7.47
CA SER A 263 -11.79 -11.72 8.08
C SER A 263 -11.82 -10.25 8.44
N ASP A 264 -12.94 -9.74 8.96
CA ASP A 264 -13.06 -8.36 9.44
C ASP A 264 -12.30 -8.09 10.77
N GLY A 265 -11.48 -9.01 11.25
CA GLY A 265 -10.70 -8.77 12.46
C GLY A 265 -9.36 -9.48 12.48
N ALA A 266 -8.41 -8.91 13.21
CA ALA A 266 -7.02 -9.32 13.34
C ALA A 266 -6.72 -10.82 13.07
N ASP A 267 -6.03 -11.04 11.97
CA ASP A 267 -5.62 -12.30 11.41
C ASP A 267 -4.09 -12.42 11.34
N CYS A 268 -3.60 -13.62 11.61
CA CYS A 268 -2.20 -14.00 11.47
C CYS A 268 -2.09 -14.98 10.30
N ILE A 269 -1.29 -14.67 9.29
CA ILE A 269 -1.09 -15.49 8.08
C ILE A 269 0.41 -15.73 7.90
N ASP A 270 0.84 -16.99 7.89
CA ASP A 270 2.25 -17.39 7.82
C ASP A 270 2.45 -18.43 6.70
N LEU A 271 2.97 -17.96 5.57
CA LEU A 271 3.14 -18.71 4.32
C LEU A 271 4.60 -19.11 4.07
N ARG A 272 5.49 -18.96 5.05
CA ARG A 272 6.90 -19.39 4.95
C ARG A 272 7.08 -20.88 4.66
N CYS A 273 6.07 -21.70 4.95
CA CYS A 273 6.10 -23.14 4.67
C CYS A 273 5.68 -23.49 3.23
N VAL A 274 5.20 -22.52 2.45
CA VAL A 274 4.96 -22.64 1.02
C VAL A 274 6.30 -22.37 0.31
N THR A 275 7.00 -23.44 -0.09
CA THR A 275 8.36 -23.37 -0.66
C THR A 275 8.44 -24.06 -2.02
N PHE A 276 9.50 -23.79 -2.78
CA PHE A 276 9.79 -24.47 -4.06
C PHE A 276 9.80 -25.99 -3.89
N GLU A 277 10.37 -26.49 -2.79
CA GLU A 277 10.45 -27.93 -2.50
C GLU A 277 9.06 -28.56 -2.32
N ASN A 278 8.13 -27.82 -1.71
CA ASN A 278 6.82 -28.33 -1.33
C ASN A 278 5.76 -28.13 -2.42
N PHE A 279 5.86 -27.08 -3.24
CA PHE A 279 4.83 -26.71 -4.23
C PHE A 279 5.31 -26.75 -5.70
N ILE A 280 6.56 -26.37 -6.01
CA ILE A 280 7.09 -26.44 -7.40
C ILE A 280 7.74 -27.78 -7.75
N GLY A 281 8.31 -28.50 -6.78
CA GLY A 281 8.89 -29.84 -7.01
C GLY A 281 7.89 -30.85 -7.60
N ILE A 282 6.61 -30.48 -7.62
CA ILE A 282 5.48 -31.29 -8.05
C ILE A 282 4.69 -30.60 -9.19
N ASN A 283 4.63 -29.25 -9.28
CA ASN A 283 3.99 -28.51 -10.39
C ASN A 283 4.77 -27.28 -10.90
N PRO A 284 5.18 -27.25 -12.19
CA PRO A 284 5.90 -26.11 -12.79
C PRO A 284 5.03 -24.89 -13.14
N SER A 285 3.71 -24.95 -12.98
CA SER A 285 2.77 -23.87 -13.34
C SER A 285 2.45 -22.93 -12.18
N PHE A 286 2.98 -23.15 -10.97
CA PHE A 286 2.69 -22.31 -9.81
C PHE A 286 3.18 -20.87 -10.02
N THR A 287 2.27 -19.89 -10.00
CA THR A 287 2.57 -18.51 -10.42
C THR A 287 2.77 -17.52 -9.28
N GLY A 288 2.27 -17.81 -8.09
CA GLY A 288 2.47 -16.99 -6.89
C GLY A 288 1.35 -17.16 -5.88
N ILE A 289 1.26 -16.20 -4.95
CA ILE A 289 0.35 -16.24 -3.81
C ILE A 289 -0.35 -14.89 -3.68
N THR A 290 -1.66 -14.89 -3.50
CA THR A 290 -2.44 -13.68 -3.18
C THR A 290 -2.98 -13.74 -1.75
N VAL A 291 -2.86 -12.65 -1.01
CA VAL A 291 -3.44 -12.48 0.33
C VAL A 291 -4.25 -11.19 0.36
N GLU A 292 -5.53 -11.29 0.72
CA GLU A 292 -6.39 -10.16 1.07
C GLU A 292 -6.65 -10.30 2.59
N ALA A 293 -5.94 -9.58 3.45
CA ALA A 293 -5.97 -9.83 4.90
C ALA A 293 -7.26 -9.31 5.56
N GLY A 294 -7.83 -8.21 5.05
CA GLY A 294 -9.23 -7.87 5.27
C GLY A 294 -9.37 -6.69 6.23
N GLY A 295 -9.83 -6.93 7.44
CA GLY A 295 -9.97 -5.86 8.43
C GLY A 295 -9.40 -6.22 9.79
N GLY A 296 -9.08 -5.20 10.57
CA GLY A 296 -8.34 -5.34 11.81
C GLY A 296 -6.83 -5.48 11.59
N ASN A 297 -6.08 -5.31 12.67
CA ASN A 297 -4.62 -5.32 12.63
C ASN A 297 -4.07 -6.74 12.36
N ASP A 298 -3.59 -6.95 11.15
CA ASP A 298 -3.19 -8.23 10.62
C ASP A 298 -1.66 -8.41 10.64
N LYS A 299 -1.24 -9.67 10.62
CA LYS A 299 0.17 -10.04 10.47
C LYS A 299 0.31 -11.03 9.34
N VAL A 300 0.92 -10.61 8.24
CA VAL A 300 1.13 -11.43 7.05
C VAL A 300 2.62 -11.66 6.83
N ILE A 301 3.00 -12.93 6.71
CA ILE A 301 4.35 -13.33 6.28
C ILE A 301 4.20 -14.16 5.01
N GLY A 302 4.62 -13.58 3.88
CA GLY A 302 4.64 -14.22 2.57
C GLY A 302 5.66 -15.34 2.45
N SER A 303 5.69 -15.94 1.28
CA SER A 303 6.67 -16.98 0.95
C SER A 303 7.98 -16.36 0.48
N ALA A 304 9.11 -16.88 0.96
CA ALA A 304 10.43 -16.50 0.45
C ALA A 304 10.71 -17.00 -0.97
N ASP A 305 9.98 -18.03 -1.42
CA ASP A 305 10.27 -18.74 -2.65
C ASP A 305 9.38 -18.31 -3.82
N PHE A 306 8.24 -17.67 -3.54
CA PHE A 306 7.24 -17.28 -4.52
C PHE A 306 6.95 -15.79 -4.46
N LYS A 307 6.56 -15.21 -5.58
CA LYS A 307 5.99 -13.86 -5.63
C LYS A 307 4.67 -13.82 -4.86
N ASN A 308 4.51 -12.77 -4.06
CA ASN A 308 3.38 -12.50 -3.20
C ASN A 308 2.68 -11.21 -3.66
N TRP A 309 1.34 -11.25 -3.69
CA TRP A 309 0.47 -10.08 -3.80
C TRP A 309 -0.30 -9.97 -2.49
N ILE A 310 0.08 -9.04 -1.63
CA ILE A 310 -0.47 -8.91 -0.28
C ILE A 310 -1.16 -7.55 -0.17
N PHE A 311 -2.42 -7.59 0.26
CA PHE A 311 -3.22 -6.42 0.63
C PHE A 311 -3.55 -6.54 2.13
N GLY A 312 -3.12 -5.57 2.93
CA GLY A 312 -3.38 -5.47 4.36
C GLY A 312 -4.87 -5.25 4.63
N GLY A 313 -5.38 -4.09 4.21
CA GLY A 313 -6.79 -3.76 4.32
C GLY A 313 -7.04 -2.67 5.36
N ASP A 314 -8.11 -2.81 6.15
CA ASP A 314 -8.37 -1.87 7.23
C ASP A 314 -7.59 -2.28 8.49
N GLY A 315 -6.76 -1.43 9.10
CA GLY A 315 -6.09 -1.71 10.37
C GLY A 315 -4.59 -1.42 10.32
N ASP A 316 -3.92 -1.44 11.49
CA ASP A 316 -2.46 -1.32 11.51
C ASP A 316 -1.82 -2.70 11.30
N ASP A 317 -1.27 -2.95 10.12
CA ASP A 317 -0.83 -4.26 9.66
C ASP A 317 0.70 -4.43 9.69
N GLU A 318 1.16 -5.67 9.86
CA GLU A 318 2.57 -6.05 9.73
C GLU A 318 2.74 -7.04 8.57
N ILE A 319 3.33 -6.58 7.47
CA ILE A 319 3.49 -7.34 6.23
C ILE A 319 4.96 -7.64 5.96
N GLN A 320 5.25 -8.88 5.54
CA GLN A 320 6.57 -9.29 5.05
C GLN A 320 6.41 -10.02 3.72
N GLY A 321 7.00 -9.51 2.64
CA GLY A 321 6.93 -10.09 1.30
C GLY A 321 7.65 -11.43 1.20
N GLY A 322 8.98 -11.42 1.12
CA GLY A 322 9.74 -12.63 0.80
C GLY A 322 11.05 -12.31 0.09
N ASP A 323 11.69 -13.30 -0.53
CA ASP A 323 12.95 -13.08 -1.26
C ASP A 323 12.69 -13.03 -2.79
N LYS A 324 11.48 -12.67 -3.21
CA LYS A 324 11.04 -12.60 -4.62
C LYS A 324 10.39 -11.24 -4.86
N ASP A 325 10.37 -10.81 -6.12
CA ASP A 325 9.71 -9.58 -6.56
C ASP A 325 8.23 -9.56 -6.15
N ASP A 326 7.89 -8.88 -5.07
CA ASP A 326 6.58 -8.89 -4.43
C ASP A 326 5.76 -7.62 -4.76
N THR A 327 4.50 -7.61 -4.34
CA THR A 327 3.60 -6.45 -4.47
C THR A 327 2.80 -6.35 -3.18
N LEU A 328 3.07 -5.32 -2.40
CA LEU A 328 2.63 -5.18 -1.02
C LEU A 328 1.87 -3.86 -0.86
N HIS A 329 0.63 -3.93 -0.39
CA HIS A 329 -0.21 -2.78 -0.10
C HIS A 329 -0.64 -2.83 1.37
N GLY A 330 -0.38 -1.76 2.13
CA GLY A 330 -0.90 -1.60 3.50
C GLY A 330 -2.39 -1.28 3.51
N GLU A 331 -2.78 -0.28 2.71
CA GLU A 331 -4.14 0.26 2.57
C GLU A 331 -4.53 1.27 3.68
N ASP A 332 -5.43 0.96 4.61
CA ASP A 332 -5.93 1.93 5.60
C ASP A 332 -5.37 1.61 6.99
N GLY A 333 -4.40 2.38 7.50
CA GLY A 333 -3.91 2.22 8.87
C GLY A 333 -2.42 2.53 8.99
N LYS A 334 -1.83 2.28 10.17
CA LYS A 334 -0.40 2.57 10.38
C LYS A 334 0.44 1.32 10.18
N ASP A 335 0.81 1.08 8.94
CA ASP A 335 1.36 -0.19 8.51
C ASP A 335 2.88 -0.27 8.68
N VAL A 336 3.35 -1.51 8.81
CA VAL A 336 4.77 -1.83 8.80
C VAL A 336 5.02 -2.90 7.75
N ILE A 337 5.66 -2.51 6.65
CA ILE A 337 5.85 -3.36 5.48
C ILE A 337 7.35 -3.59 5.24
N PHE A 338 7.73 -4.86 5.09
CA PHE A 338 9.08 -5.27 4.70
C PHE A 338 9.03 -6.06 3.38
N GLY A 339 9.58 -5.51 2.29
CA GLY A 339 9.77 -6.23 1.03
C GLY A 339 10.69 -7.44 1.20
N ARG A 340 11.84 -7.17 1.83
CA ARG A 340 12.97 -8.05 2.16
C ARG A 340 13.94 -8.23 1.00
N GLY A 341 13.62 -9.03 0.00
CA GLY A 341 14.54 -9.30 -1.10
C GLY A 341 13.81 -9.51 -2.40
N GLY A 342 14.37 -9.06 -3.52
CA GLY A 342 13.66 -9.03 -4.79
C GLY A 342 13.46 -7.59 -5.24
N ALA A 343 12.89 -7.41 -6.43
CA ALA A 343 12.45 -6.08 -6.87
C ALA A 343 10.97 -5.91 -6.49
N ASP A 344 10.73 -5.25 -5.35
CA ASP A 344 9.43 -5.16 -4.71
C ASP A 344 8.69 -3.88 -5.10
N PHE A 345 7.35 -3.96 -5.15
CA PHE A 345 6.49 -2.78 -5.15
C PHE A 345 5.82 -2.67 -3.78
N ILE A 346 5.97 -1.53 -3.11
CA ILE A 346 5.42 -1.27 -1.77
C ILE A 346 4.61 0.03 -1.81
N ASP A 347 3.36 -0.06 -1.33
CA ASP A 347 2.42 1.06 -1.21
C ASP A 347 1.89 1.06 0.22
N GLY A 348 2.24 2.09 1.01
CA GLY A 348 1.82 2.22 2.41
C GLY A 348 0.31 2.40 2.50
N GLY A 349 -0.20 3.40 1.80
CA GLY A 349 -1.62 3.69 1.73
C GLY A 349 -1.94 4.97 2.49
N LYS A 350 -2.85 4.93 3.47
CA LYS A 350 -3.22 6.10 4.28
C LYS A 350 -2.71 5.97 5.69
N GLU A 351 -2.44 7.12 6.30
CA GLU A 351 -1.92 7.28 7.67
C GLU A 351 -0.40 7.14 7.75
N ASP A 352 0.18 6.99 8.95
CA ASP A 352 1.64 7.10 9.13
C ASP A 352 2.27 5.70 9.05
N ASP A 353 2.96 5.42 7.95
CA ASP A 353 3.49 4.10 7.60
C ASP A 353 5.01 3.95 7.80
N ARG A 354 5.47 2.70 7.85
CA ARG A 354 6.90 2.34 7.85
C ARG A 354 7.19 1.29 6.80
N LEU A 355 7.90 1.69 5.76
CA LEU A 355 8.12 0.91 4.55
C LEU A 355 9.62 0.66 4.37
N PHE A 356 9.98 -0.61 4.22
CA PHE A 356 11.37 -1.05 4.05
C PHE A 356 11.45 -1.95 2.81
N GLY A 357 12.12 -1.50 1.75
CA GLY A 357 12.34 -2.26 0.51
C GLY A 357 13.18 -3.51 0.78
N GLY A 358 14.47 -3.30 1.07
CA GLY A 358 15.38 -4.36 1.46
C GLY A 358 16.50 -4.54 0.45
N GLU A 359 16.71 -5.75 -0.05
CA GLU A 359 17.72 -6.03 -1.07
C GLU A 359 17.07 -6.16 -2.45
N GLY A 360 17.45 -5.33 -3.41
CA GLY A 360 16.92 -5.38 -4.77
C GLY A 360 16.44 -4.01 -5.19
N LYS A 361 15.78 -3.91 -6.34
CA LYS A 361 15.37 -2.60 -6.88
C LYS A 361 13.92 -2.38 -6.60
N ASP A 362 13.63 -1.57 -5.59
CA ASP A 362 12.31 -1.43 -5.02
C ASP A 362 11.64 -0.13 -5.47
N ASP A 363 10.33 -0.20 -5.71
CA ASP A 363 9.45 0.95 -5.94
C ASP A 363 8.58 1.15 -4.69
N ILE A 364 8.83 2.21 -3.92
CA ILE A 364 8.19 2.46 -2.61
C ILE A 364 7.40 3.77 -2.65
N VAL A 365 6.12 3.72 -2.29
CA VAL A 365 5.21 4.86 -2.18
C VAL A 365 4.63 4.91 -0.77
N GLY A 366 4.80 6.04 -0.06
CA GLY A 366 4.22 6.26 1.28
C GLY A 366 2.71 6.47 1.19
N GLY A 367 2.31 7.56 0.56
CA GLY A 367 0.91 7.94 0.40
C GLY A 367 0.57 9.16 1.26
N PRO A 368 -0.69 9.37 1.66
CA PRO A 368 -1.03 10.43 2.60
C PRO A 368 -0.70 10.01 4.04
N GLY A 369 0.21 10.71 4.71
CA GLY A 369 0.79 10.20 5.95
C GLY A 369 1.85 11.10 6.57
N ASN A 370 2.60 10.55 7.52
CA ASN A 370 3.93 11.04 7.86
C ASN A 370 4.78 9.78 7.94
N ASP A 371 5.37 9.44 6.82
CA ASP A 371 5.85 8.10 6.53
C ASP A 371 7.35 8.00 6.77
N LEU A 372 7.81 6.77 6.95
CA LEU A 372 9.23 6.43 6.97
C LEU A 372 9.50 5.41 5.87
N LEU A 373 10.27 5.80 4.87
CA LEU A 373 10.64 4.97 3.72
C LEU A 373 12.15 4.73 3.73
N ASP A 374 12.56 3.46 3.60
CA ASP A 374 13.95 3.02 3.47
C ASP A 374 14.05 2.05 2.28
N GLY A 375 14.72 2.49 1.20
CA GLY A 375 14.92 1.70 -0.02
C GLY A 375 15.75 0.44 0.25
N GLY A 376 16.86 0.62 0.95
CA GLY A 376 17.69 -0.47 1.42
C GLY A 376 18.96 -0.60 0.57
N GLY A 377 18.97 -1.45 -0.45
CA GLY A 377 20.16 -1.63 -1.27
C GLY A 377 19.86 -2.08 -2.69
N GLU A 378 20.78 -1.73 -3.60
CA GLU A 378 20.53 -1.51 -5.03
C GLU A 378 19.79 -0.19 -5.30
N GLY A 379 19.35 0.05 -6.53
CA GLY A 379 18.87 1.38 -6.94
C GLY A 379 17.36 1.45 -6.93
N ASP A 380 16.84 2.23 -6.00
CA ASP A 380 15.43 2.27 -5.59
C ASP A 380 14.72 3.55 -6.07
N PHE A 381 13.38 3.48 -6.09
CA PHE A 381 12.51 4.63 -6.31
C PHE A 381 11.64 4.85 -5.07
N LEU A 382 11.71 6.05 -4.49
CA LEU A 382 10.94 6.44 -3.29
C LEU A 382 10.07 7.66 -3.61
N ASP A 383 8.80 7.61 -3.21
CA ASP A 383 7.85 8.73 -3.25
C ASP A 383 7.14 8.83 -1.89
N GLY A 384 7.45 9.87 -1.11
CA GLY A 384 6.84 10.08 0.21
C GLY A 384 5.33 10.24 0.14
N GLY A 385 4.86 11.08 -0.78
CA GLY A 385 3.43 11.38 -0.95
C GLY A 385 3.03 12.67 -0.24
N GLU A 386 1.86 12.70 0.40
CA GLU A 386 1.38 13.89 1.12
C GLU A 386 1.77 13.80 2.59
N GLY A 387 2.54 14.75 3.09
CA GLY A 387 2.78 14.95 4.52
C GLY A 387 4.25 15.06 4.88
N SER A 388 4.59 14.86 6.15
CA SER A 388 5.97 15.08 6.64
C SER A 388 6.75 13.79 6.72
N ASP A 389 7.40 13.39 5.63
CA ASP A 389 8.02 12.08 5.53
C ASP A 389 9.53 12.09 5.86
N ASN A 390 10.05 10.89 6.14
CA ASN A 390 11.47 10.63 6.28
C ASN A 390 11.89 9.58 5.24
N LEU A 391 12.69 10.00 4.26
CA LEU A 391 13.06 9.22 3.07
C LEU A 391 14.56 8.88 3.10
N PHE A 392 14.88 7.59 2.99
CA PHE A 392 16.24 7.07 2.96
C PHE A 392 16.41 6.15 1.73
N GLY A 393 17.25 6.54 0.76
CA GLY A 393 17.57 5.73 -0.43
C GLY A 393 18.30 4.45 -0.06
N GLY A 394 19.45 4.60 0.61
CA GLY A 394 20.23 3.47 1.12
C GLY A 394 21.49 3.22 0.31
N ASP A 395 21.79 1.97 -0.01
CA ASP A 395 22.96 1.59 -0.79
C ASP A 395 22.63 1.43 -2.27
N GLY A 396 22.78 2.45 -3.09
CA GLY A 396 22.70 2.28 -4.54
C GLY A 396 22.60 3.59 -5.30
N ASN A 397 21.85 3.58 -6.39
CA ASN A 397 21.66 4.80 -7.18
C ASN A 397 20.17 5.06 -7.19
N ASP A 398 19.73 5.86 -6.24
CA ASP A 398 18.33 5.97 -5.88
C ASP A 398 17.68 7.19 -6.54
N THR A 399 16.37 7.14 -6.73
CA THR A 399 15.56 8.26 -7.18
C THR A 399 14.52 8.54 -6.10
N ILE A 400 14.62 9.70 -5.46
CA ILE A 400 13.73 10.08 -4.36
C ILE A 400 12.92 11.29 -4.80
N LEU A 401 11.61 11.13 -4.84
CA LEU A 401 10.65 12.22 -4.97
C LEU A 401 10.28 12.70 -3.56
N PHE A 402 10.44 13.99 -3.35
CA PHE A 402 10.18 14.62 -2.05
C PHE A 402 9.56 16.01 -2.28
N ASP A 403 8.84 16.53 -1.29
CA ASP A 403 8.19 17.83 -1.36
C ASP A 403 8.60 18.78 -0.21
N ALA A 404 7.84 19.86 -0.02
CA ALA A 404 8.14 20.89 0.98
C ALA A 404 7.74 20.51 2.41
N GLU A 405 6.86 19.52 2.58
CA GLU A 405 6.36 19.06 3.88
C GLU A 405 7.31 18.02 4.51
N ASP A 406 8.14 17.34 3.71
CA ASP A 406 9.11 16.35 4.16
C ASP A 406 10.11 16.84 5.23
N GLU A 407 10.40 15.99 6.21
CA GLU A 407 11.31 16.32 7.31
C GLU A 407 12.77 16.05 6.92
N LEU A 408 13.04 14.90 6.31
CA LEU A 408 14.38 14.40 6.08
C LEU A 408 14.46 13.55 4.81
N VAL A 409 15.39 13.90 3.92
CA VAL A 409 15.64 13.19 2.67
C VAL A 409 17.11 12.86 2.56
N LYS A 410 17.45 11.57 2.37
CA LYS A 410 18.83 11.11 2.23
C LYS A 410 18.96 10.12 1.07
N GLY A 411 19.86 10.38 0.14
CA GLY A 411 20.29 9.36 -0.83
C GLY A 411 21.13 8.26 -0.18
N GLU A 412 22.00 8.64 0.76
CA GLU A 412 22.97 7.78 1.43
C GLU A 412 24.18 7.36 0.57
N LYS A 413 24.34 6.08 0.19
CA LYS A 413 25.53 5.63 -0.58
C LYS A 413 25.19 5.42 -2.04
N GLY A 414 25.85 6.18 -2.90
CA GLY A 414 25.99 5.87 -4.32
C GLY A 414 25.66 7.09 -5.14
N ASN A 415 25.03 6.99 -6.31
CA ASN A 415 24.76 8.19 -7.11
C ASN A 415 23.26 8.41 -7.21
N ASP A 416 22.76 9.33 -6.40
CA ASP A 416 21.35 9.49 -6.14
C ASP A 416 20.79 10.71 -6.87
N THR A 417 19.49 10.65 -7.15
CA THR A 417 18.71 11.74 -7.76
C THR A 417 17.60 12.12 -6.80
N LEU A 418 17.73 13.28 -6.17
CA LEU A 418 16.73 13.84 -5.28
C LEU A 418 15.93 14.88 -6.06
N THR A 419 14.71 14.53 -6.41
CA THR A 419 13.82 15.36 -7.24
C THR A 419 12.79 16.04 -6.36
N PHE A 420 12.80 17.36 -6.38
CA PHE A 420 11.80 18.16 -5.69
C PHE A 420 10.50 18.13 -6.51
N LEU A 421 9.46 17.46 -5.99
CA LEU A 421 8.16 17.36 -6.63
C LEU A 421 7.26 18.51 -6.21
N GLU A 422 6.52 19.06 -7.16
CA GLU A 422 5.43 19.96 -6.85
C GLU A 422 4.14 19.15 -6.66
N ILE A 423 3.75 18.84 -5.42
CA ILE A 423 2.37 18.39 -5.14
C ILE A 423 1.64 19.48 -4.36
N PHE A 424 0.98 20.37 -5.11
CA PHE A 424 -0.05 21.24 -4.55
C PHE A 424 -1.41 20.54 -4.65
N PHE A 425 -1.87 19.83 -3.61
CA PHE A 425 -3.29 19.47 -3.52
C PHE A 425 -4.01 19.96 -2.25
N ASP A 426 -5.02 20.78 -2.55
CA ASP A 426 -6.12 21.29 -1.74
C ASP A 426 -5.92 22.56 -0.88
N ASN A 427 -6.54 23.63 -1.39
CA ASN A 427 -6.88 24.89 -0.74
C ASN A 427 -7.69 24.70 0.57
N LYS A 428 -7.11 24.17 1.65
CA LYS A 428 -7.80 24.07 2.95
C LYS A 428 -7.05 24.56 4.19
N ASN A 429 -5.89 25.18 4.06
CA ASN A 429 -5.27 25.94 5.17
C ASN A 429 -4.95 27.40 4.85
N LEU A 430 -5.73 28.05 3.97
CA LEU A 430 -5.83 29.51 3.95
C LEU A 430 -6.55 30.01 5.22
N ASN A 431 -5.80 30.14 6.31
CA ASN A 431 -6.20 31.08 7.35
C ASN A 431 -6.29 32.47 6.70
N LYS A 432 -7.34 33.21 7.04
CA LYS A 432 -7.76 34.46 6.39
C LYS A 432 -6.82 35.66 6.59
N ASN A 433 -5.52 35.45 6.84
CA ASN A 433 -4.54 36.52 7.05
C ASN A 433 -3.18 36.29 6.37
N GLY A 434 -3.07 35.46 5.32
CA GLY A 434 -1.90 35.48 4.42
C GLY A 434 -0.55 35.29 5.12
N ALA A 435 -0.53 34.44 6.15
CA ALA A 435 0.69 33.91 6.73
C ALA A 435 0.71 32.42 6.40
N VAL A 436 1.59 32.04 5.48
CA VAL A 436 2.00 30.65 5.29
C VAL A 436 2.48 30.15 6.65
N VAL A 437 1.81 29.13 7.18
CA VAL A 437 2.29 28.40 8.34
C VAL A 437 3.31 27.43 7.78
N SER A 438 4.58 27.80 7.80
CA SER A 438 5.65 26.79 7.74
C SER A 438 5.42 25.87 8.93
N HIS A 439 5.14 24.59 8.69
CA HIS A 439 5.43 23.59 9.72
C HIS A 439 6.95 23.60 9.97
N GLU A 440 7.32 23.16 11.16
CA GLU A 440 8.51 23.58 11.91
C GLU A 440 9.83 22.97 11.41
N GLY A 441 10.34 23.37 10.24
CA GLY A 441 11.66 22.90 9.83
C GLY A 441 11.94 23.27 8.38
N ALA A 442 13.20 23.38 8.02
CA ALA A 442 13.56 23.28 6.62
C ALA A 442 13.59 21.78 6.26
N VAL A 443 13.19 21.42 5.04
CA VAL A 443 13.45 20.07 4.52
C VAL A 443 14.94 19.83 4.59
N VAL A 444 15.36 18.80 5.32
CA VAL A 444 16.78 18.47 5.44
C VAL A 444 17.14 17.51 4.32
N ILE A 445 17.87 18.02 3.32
CA ILE A 445 18.36 17.22 2.21
C ILE A 445 19.82 16.91 2.48
N ALA A 446 20.10 15.65 2.80
CA ALA A 446 21.44 15.22 3.17
C ALA A 446 22.03 14.27 2.13
N ASP A 447 23.34 14.43 1.94
CA ASP A 447 24.17 13.55 1.14
C ASP A 447 25.40 13.13 1.98
N ILE A 448 25.79 11.87 1.81
CA ILE A 448 26.90 11.22 2.51
C ILE A 448 28.04 10.88 1.55
N SER A 449 27.74 10.39 0.34
CA SER A 449 28.75 9.99 -0.64
C SER A 449 28.14 9.69 -2.00
N GLY A 450 28.71 10.29 -3.04
CA GLY A 450 28.22 9.99 -4.38
C GLY A 450 28.68 10.95 -5.44
N VAL A 451 28.02 10.85 -6.59
CA VAL A 451 27.86 11.97 -7.53
C VAL A 451 26.37 12.20 -7.63
N ASP A 452 25.88 13.11 -6.81
CA ASP A 452 24.46 13.23 -6.52
C ASP A 452 23.82 14.40 -7.27
N THR A 453 22.56 14.21 -7.65
CA THR A 453 21.77 15.18 -8.39
C THR A 453 20.69 15.75 -7.50
N LEU A 454 20.69 17.08 -7.37
CA LEU A 454 19.56 17.83 -6.83
C LEU A 454 18.77 18.40 -8.01
N ASP A 455 17.58 17.86 -8.23
CA ASP A 455 16.77 18.11 -9.41
C ASP A 455 15.52 18.95 -9.08
N PHE A 456 15.48 20.18 -9.62
CA PHE A 456 14.32 21.08 -9.56
C PHE A 456 13.65 21.27 -10.92
N ALA A 457 13.99 20.49 -11.95
CA ALA A 457 13.47 20.69 -13.31
C ALA A 457 11.93 20.60 -13.40
N GLY A 458 11.30 19.90 -12.47
CA GLY A 458 9.84 19.80 -12.33
C GLY A 458 9.20 20.83 -11.39
N TYR A 459 9.96 21.76 -10.80
CA TYR A 459 9.46 22.72 -9.83
C TYR A 459 8.91 23.98 -10.52
N ASP A 460 7.65 24.35 -10.24
CA ASP A 460 6.95 25.41 -10.99
C ASP A 460 7.26 26.86 -10.50
N VAL A 461 8.31 27.05 -9.70
CA VAL A 461 8.72 28.36 -9.18
C VAL A 461 10.23 28.52 -9.28
N ALA A 462 10.69 29.69 -9.71
CA ALA A 462 12.11 30.04 -9.71
C ALA A 462 12.77 29.85 -8.33
N ILE A 463 13.98 29.30 -8.33
CA ILE A 463 14.74 29.04 -7.10
C ILE A 463 15.90 30.03 -6.91
N SER A 464 16.21 30.31 -5.65
CA SER A 464 17.43 30.98 -5.19
C SER A 464 18.15 30.06 -4.22
N LEU A 465 19.18 29.36 -4.72
CA LEU A 465 19.88 28.33 -3.97
C LEU A 465 21.31 28.77 -3.64
N ASP A 466 21.66 28.80 -2.36
CA ASP A 466 23.03 29.04 -1.88
C ASP A 466 23.63 27.75 -1.33
N LEU A 467 24.50 27.13 -2.12
CA LEU A 467 25.18 25.88 -1.77
C LEU A 467 26.22 26.06 -0.63
N GLY A 468 26.42 27.28 -0.14
CA GLY A 468 27.33 27.62 0.96
C GLY A 468 26.72 27.72 2.31
N LEU A 469 25.39 27.79 2.36
CA LEU A 469 24.61 27.77 3.58
C LEU A 469 24.38 26.33 4.05
N LEU A 470 25.41 25.48 3.98
CA LEU A 470 25.34 24.10 4.46
C LEU A 470 24.99 24.07 5.96
N ASN A 471 24.15 23.13 6.36
CA ASN A 471 23.64 22.97 7.73
C ASN A 471 22.94 24.23 8.27
N SER A 472 22.37 25.06 7.38
CA SER A 472 21.55 26.21 7.75
C SER A 472 20.31 26.30 6.85
N PRO A 473 19.11 26.52 7.41
CA PRO A 473 17.91 26.79 6.64
C PRO A 473 18.08 27.99 5.70
N GLN A 474 17.70 27.81 4.44
CA GLN A 474 17.62 28.86 3.43
C GLN A 474 16.23 28.85 2.78
N ILE A 475 15.70 30.03 2.48
CA ILE A 475 14.45 30.16 1.73
C ILE A 475 14.82 30.15 0.26
N ILE A 476 14.32 29.15 -0.47
CA ILE A 476 14.72 28.93 -1.86
C ILE A 476 13.77 29.57 -2.87
N ASP A 477 12.60 30.07 -2.47
CA ASP A 477 11.64 30.58 -3.44
C ASP A 477 10.77 31.74 -2.91
N SER A 478 9.82 32.19 -3.73
CA SER A 478 8.89 33.26 -3.34
C SER A 478 7.73 32.81 -2.45
N THR A 479 7.47 31.51 -2.36
CA THR A 479 6.40 30.95 -1.52
C THR A 479 6.83 30.79 -0.06
N GLY A 480 8.15 30.75 0.18
CA GLY A 480 8.74 30.64 1.51
C GLY A 480 9.28 29.24 1.81
N THR A 481 9.41 28.37 0.81
CA THR A 481 9.98 27.02 0.93
C THR A 481 11.36 27.08 1.55
N GLN A 482 11.56 26.35 2.64
CA GLN A 482 12.83 26.31 3.36
C GLN A 482 13.52 24.96 3.15
N VAL A 483 14.78 25.00 2.72
CA VAL A 483 15.62 23.81 2.55
C VAL A 483 16.89 23.98 3.39
N MET A 484 17.42 22.89 3.93
CA MET A 484 18.72 22.82 4.56
C MET A 484 19.53 21.70 3.91
N LEU A 485 20.65 22.07 3.29
CA LEU A 485 21.53 21.12 2.63
C LEU A 485 22.60 20.62 3.61
N GLU A 486 22.74 19.30 3.73
CA GLU A 486 23.76 18.62 4.52
C GLU A 486 24.57 17.66 3.62
N GLY A 487 25.53 18.16 2.84
CA GLY A 487 26.29 17.30 1.93
C GLY A 487 26.86 18.07 0.76
N ILE A 488 27.35 17.36 -0.27
CA ILE A 488 27.86 17.98 -1.49
C ILE A 488 27.10 17.37 -2.68
N PHE A 489 26.20 18.12 -3.29
CA PHE A 489 25.53 17.68 -4.52
C PHE A 489 26.37 18.05 -5.74
N GLU A 490 26.85 17.12 -6.54
CA GLU A 490 27.68 17.41 -7.72
C GLU A 490 26.86 17.99 -8.88
N VAL A 491 25.61 17.58 -9.04
CA VAL A 491 24.76 17.96 -10.17
C VAL A 491 23.56 18.74 -9.66
N ILE A 492 23.34 19.94 -10.21
CA ILE A 492 22.17 20.76 -9.90
C ILE A 492 21.40 20.99 -11.20
N LEU A 493 20.12 20.65 -11.20
CA LEU A 493 19.21 20.94 -12.31
C LEU A 493 18.21 22.00 -11.85
N GLY A 494 18.24 23.16 -12.51
CA GLY A 494 17.32 24.28 -12.29
C GLY A 494 15.95 24.03 -12.91
N THR A 495 15.06 24.98 -12.64
CA THR A 495 13.65 25.01 -13.05
C THR A 495 13.49 25.50 -14.49
N GLU A 496 12.24 25.67 -14.95
CA GLU A 496 11.93 26.35 -16.22
C GLU A 496 11.78 27.89 -16.05
N PHE A 497 12.19 28.43 -14.89
CA PHE A 497 12.08 29.84 -14.52
C PHE A 497 13.44 30.46 -14.16
N ASP A 498 13.48 31.80 -14.10
CA ASP A 498 14.69 32.59 -13.81
C ASP A 498 15.32 32.24 -12.44
N ASP A 499 16.30 31.34 -12.45
CA ASP A 499 16.95 30.82 -11.25
C ASP A 499 18.20 31.62 -10.83
N GLU A 500 18.51 31.58 -9.54
CA GLU A 500 19.74 32.14 -8.98
C GLU A 500 20.47 31.10 -8.13
N ILE A 501 21.53 30.50 -8.66
CA ILE A 501 22.33 29.47 -7.98
C ILE A 501 23.66 30.07 -7.55
N SER A 502 24.02 29.91 -6.28
CA SER A 502 25.28 30.39 -5.70
C SER A 502 26.17 29.22 -5.28
N VAL A 503 27.36 29.15 -5.86
CA VAL A 503 28.40 28.17 -5.54
C VAL A 503 29.48 28.85 -4.69
N SER A 504 29.33 28.72 -3.38
CA SER A 504 30.33 29.03 -2.36
C SER A 504 30.15 28.02 -1.23
N PRO A 505 31.16 27.56 -0.46
CA PRO A 505 32.55 27.56 -0.85
C PRO A 505 32.77 26.81 -2.17
N LEU A 506 33.97 26.93 -2.75
CA LEU A 506 34.30 26.20 -3.97
C LEU A 506 34.30 24.69 -3.72
N PRO A 507 33.82 23.87 -4.67
CA PRO A 507 33.68 22.44 -4.46
C PRO A 507 35.03 21.72 -4.54
N ASP A 508 35.17 20.66 -3.75
CA ASP A 508 36.32 19.75 -3.79
C ASP A 508 36.15 18.67 -4.90
N THR A 509 34.92 18.49 -5.40
CA THR A 509 34.52 17.58 -6.49
C THR A 509 33.96 18.35 -7.68
N MET A 510 34.04 17.75 -8.88
CA MET A 510 33.52 18.38 -10.10
C MET A 510 32.03 18.66 -9.94
N ARG A 511 31.59 19.89 -10.25
CA ARG A 511 30.18 20.28 -10.15
C ARG A 511 29.62 20.60 -11.54
N PHE A 512 28.37 20.21 -11.77
CA PHE A 512 27.60 20.56 -12.94
C PHE A 512 26.35 21.34 -12.52
N VAL A 513 26.10 22.47 -13.18
CA VAL A 513 24.90 23.27 -12.96
C VAL A 513 24.19 23.49 -14.29
N ASP A 514 22.96 22.99 -14.40
CA ASP A 514 22.03 23.34 -15.47
C ASP A 514 21.04 24.38 -14.92
N GLY A 515 20.95 25.57 -15.52
CA GLY A 515 19.94 26.55 -15.14
C GLY A 515 18.52 26.19 -15.59
N GLY A 516 18.37 25.22 -16.49
CA GLY A 516 17.08 24.82 -17.04
C GLY A 516 16.57 25.81 -18.09
N GLY A 517 15.37 26.33 -17.88
CA GLY A 517 14.75 27.35 -18.74
C GLY A 517 14.65 28.68 -18.00
N GLY A 518 14.68 29.80 -18.72
CA GLY A 518 14.56 31.12 -18.07
C GLY A 518 15.70 32.05 -18.43
N THR A 519 16.00 32.98 -17.53
CA THR A 519 17.18 33.83 -17.54
C THR A 519 17.94 33.62 -16.24
N ASP A 520 18.92 32.75 -16.28
CA ASP A 520 19.47 32.13 -15.09
C ASP A 520 20.80 32.77 -14.69
N VAL A 521 21.03 32.82 -13.38
CA VAL A 521 22.17 33.47 -12.76
C VAL A 521 22.95 32.45 -11.95
N LEU A 522 24.24 32.32 -12.27
CA LEU A 522 25.19 31.52 -11.51
C LEU A 522 26.19 32.44 -10.81
N ASN A 523 26.11 32.51 -9.49
CA ASN A 523 27.01 33.27 -8.64
C ASN A 523 28.15 32.39 -8.12
N PHE A 524 29.37 32.90 -8.19
CA PHE A 524 30.54 32.29 -7.57
C PHE A 524 31.19 33.28 -6.61
N GLU A 525 31.25 32.91 -5.33
CA GLU A 525 32.00 33.66 -4.34
C GLU A 525 33.27 32.90 -3.96
N SER A 526 34.42 33.37 -4.45
CA SER A 526 35.73 32.80 -4.11
C SER A 526 36.52 33.76 -3.20
N GLY A 527 36.94 33.24 -2.04
CA GLY A 527 37.89 33.91 -1.15
C GLY A 527 39.32 33.97 -1.71
N GLU A 528 39.59 33.23 -2.78
CA GLU A 528 40.88 33.18 -3.48
C GLU A 528 40.67 33.36 -5.00
N ALA A 529 41.58 34.08 -5.66
CA ALA A 529 41.50 34.32 -7.10
C ALA A 529 41.95 33.06 -7.86
N GLN A 530 41.08 32.49 -8.71
CA GLN A 530 41.08 32.60 -10.18
C GLN A 530 39.99 31.66 -10.71
N GLY A 531 38.90 32.19 -11.28
CA GLY A 531 37.96 31.42 -12.09
C GLY A 531 38.14 31.83 -13.55
N VAL A 532 38.87 31.07 -14.37
CA VAL A 532 38.86 31.33 -15.82
C VAL A 532 37.58 30.70 -16.35
N ASP A 533 36.63 31.55 -16.73
CA ASP A 533 35.41 31.17 -17.40
C ASP A 533 35.64 31.17 -18.93
N ASP A 534 35.43 30.03 -19.57
CA ASP A 534 35.51 29.86 -21.02
C ASP A 534 34.15 29.94 -21.74
N GLY A 535 33.08 30.27 -21.00
CA GLY A 535 31.70 30.34 -21.45
C GLY A 535 30.91 29.05 -21.21
N SER A 536 31.52 28.03 -20.61
CA SER A 536 30.88 26.75 -20.27
C SER A 536 31.44 26.09 -19.01
N THR A 537 32.63 26.48 -18.58
CA THR A 537 33.30 25.91 -17.41
C THR A 537 34.03 27.00 -16.64
N ILE A 538 33.89 27.00 -15.32
CA ILE A 538 34.65 27.83 -14.40
C ILE A 538 35.74 26.98 -13.76
N THR A 539 36.99 27.33 -14.07
CA THR A 539 38.16 26.60 -13.58
C THR A 539 38.81 27.33 -12.42
N THR A 540 38.96 26.69 -11.27
CA THR A 540 39.51 27.31 -10.06
C THR A 540 40.76 26.58 -9.51
N PRO A 541 41.95 27.22 -9.45
CA PRO A 541 43.15 26.57 -8.97
C PRO A 541 43.02 26.05 -7.54
N GLY A 542 43.28 24.75 -7.36
CA GLY A 542 43.23 24.10 -6.05
C GLY A 542 41.85 23.58 -5.64
N PHE A 543 40.84 23.81 -6.47
CA PHE A 543 39.48 23.29 -6.33
C PHE A 543 39.08 22.55 -7.61
N ALA A 544 37.92 21.89 -7.59
CA ALA A 544 37.38 21.25 -8.77
C ALA A 544 36.69 22.28 -9.69
N ASP A 545 36.55 21.91 -10.97
CA ASP A 545 35.90 22.78 -11.95
C ASP A 545 34.37 22.74 -11.78
N VAL A 546 33.71 23.83 -12.16
CA VAL A 546 32.25 23.89 -12.27
C VAL A 546 31.86 24.09 -13.70
N ALA A 547 31.30 23.04 -14.31
CA ALA A 547 30.70 23.09 -15.63
C ALA A 547 29.26 23.61 -15.50
N TYR A 548 28.82 24.38 -16.48
CA TYR A 548 27.45 24.89 -16.48
C TYR A 548 26.86 24.97 -17.89
N VAL A 549 25.53 24.85 -17.97
CA VAL A 549 24.74 25.01 -19.19
C VAL A 549 23.46 25.77 -18.86
N ASN A 550 22.84 26.37 -19.87
CA ASN A 550 21.62 27.19 -19.71
C ASN A 550 21.76 28.24 -18.60
N ILE A 551 22.89 28.96 -18.59
CA ILE A 551 23.13 30.10 -17.70
C ILE A 551 23.40 31.34 -18.53
N GLU A 552 22.55 32.37 -18.41
CA GLU A 552 22.70 33.64 -19.12
C GLU A 552 23.72 34.56 -18.43
N THR A 553 23.81 34.49 -17.10
CA THR A 553 24.64 35.40 -16.30
C THR A 553 25.51 34.64 -15.32
N VAL A 554 26.83 34.75 -15.47
CA VAL A 554 27.80 34.28 -14.48
C VAL A 554 28.40 35.46 -13.72
N ASN A 555 28.23 35.48 -12.40
CA ASN A 555 28.80 36.50 -11.52
C ASN A 555 30.02 35.93 -10.77
N LEU A 556 31.19 36.56 -10.96
CA LEU A 556 32.42 36.20 -10.26
C LEU A 556 32.75 37.25 -9.18
N SER A 557 32.46 36.93 -7.92
CA SER A 557 32.73 37.78 -6.75
C SER A 557 34.16 37.54 -6.23
N PHE A 558 35.09 38.46 -6.54
CA PHE A 558 36.47 38.39 -6.03
C PHE A 558 36.63 39.12 -4.69
N VAL A 559 37.01 38.42 -3.61
CA VAL A 559 37.63 39.09 -2.45
C VAL A 559 39.08 39.41 -2.82
N SER A 560 39.37 40.70 -2.98
CA SER A 560 40.64 41.18 -3.51
C SER A 560 41.85 40.75 -2.68
N SER A 561 42.73 39.91 -3.23
CA SER A 561 44.17 40.23 -3.27
C SER A 561 44.92 39.35 -4.27
N VAL A 562 45.77 40.00 -5.07
CA VAL A 562 46.86 39.44 -5.91
C VAL A 562 46.56 39.22 -7.41
N ARG A 563 47.18 40.14 -8.16
CA ARG A 563 47.61 40.17 -9.57
C ARG A 563 47.62 38.85 -10.36
N GLU A 564 46.98 38.89 -11.52
CA GLU A 564 47.36 38.08 -12.67
C GLU A 564 48.32 38.79 -13.62
N SER A 565 49.36 38.05 -13.99
CA SER A 565 50.28 38.34 -15.07
C SER A 565 49.89 37.51 -16.29
N ASP A 566 49.32 38.15 -17.30
CA ASP A 566 49.24 37.56 -18.64
C ASP A 566 50.13 38.36 -19.62
N THR A 567 51.02 37.64 -20.30
CA THR A 567 52.20 38.13 -21.01
C THR A 567 51.95 38.49 -22.48
N SER A 568 50.82 39.10 -22.83
CA SER A 568 50.62 39.57 -24.22
C SER A 568 49.83 40.86 -24.46
N ILE A 569 49.43 41.61 -23.42
CA ILE A 569 48.81 42.94 -23.59
C ILE A 569 49.37 43.91 -22.53
N PRO A 570 49.82 45.14 -22.88
CA PRO A 570 50.34 46.11 -21.91
C PRO A 570 49.28 46.63 -20.91
N ILE A 571 49.14 45.91 -19.80
CA ILE A 571 49.02 46.33 -18.39
C ILE A 571 48.46 47.75 -18.11
N ASN A 572 47.24 47.75 -17.55
CA ASN A 572 46.63 48.76 -16.65
C ASN A 572 45.83 49.95 -17.24
N PHE A 573 44.62 49.67 -17.74
CA PHE A 573 43.47 50.56 -17.53
C PHE A 573 42.28 49.75 -16.98
N SER A 574 42.21 49.58 -15.66
CA SER A 574 41.01 49.06 -14.99
C SER A 574 40.23 50.22 -14.37
N LEU A 575 39.01 50.46 -14.86
CA LEU A 575 37.99 51.17 -14.09
C LEU A 575 37.41 50.16 -13.11
N GLY A 576 37.54 50.39 -11.80
CA GLY A 576 36.87 49.58 -10.78
C GLY A 576 35.35 49.55 -11.00
N ASN A 577 34.71 48.43 -10.64
CA ASN A 577 33.30 48.11 -10.92
C ASN A 577 32.25 48.96 -10.15
N ASN A 578 32.62 50.14 -9.64
CA ASN A 578 31.68 51.02 -8.95
C ASN A 578 30.88 51.82 -9.98
N TYR A 579 29.86 51.23 -10.60
CA TYR A 579 28.91 51.98 -11.41
C TYR A 579 28.04 52.89 -10.52
N PRO A 580 27.80 54.15 -10.90
CA PRO A 580 26.89 55.00 -10.14
C PRO A 580 25.47 54.43 -10.20
N ASN A 581 24.88 54.15 -9.05
CA ASN A 581 23.49 53.70 -8.92
C ASN A 581 22.63 54.83 -8.29
N PRO A 582 21.29 54.72 -8.24
CA PRO A 582 20.41 55.78 -7.74
C PRO A 582 20.74 56.24 -6.30
N PHE A 583 21.37 55.36 -5.52
CA PHE A 583 21.67 55.55 -4.09
C PHE A 583 23.11 56.00 -3.84
N ASN A 584 24.03 55.82 -4.81
CA ASN A 584 25.40 56.31 -4.78
C ASN A 584 25.82 56.93 -6.13
N PRO A 585 25.59 58.24 -6.33
CA PRO A 585 25.88 58.91 -7.61
C PRO A 585 27.37 59.18 -7.82
N SER A 586 28.25 58.85 -6.87
CA SER A 586 29.68 59.16 -6.95
C SER A 586 30.53 57.92 -7.17
N THR A 587 31.23 57.88 -8.30
CA THR A 587 32.14 56.80 -8.69
C THR A 587 33.58 57.30 -8.69
N LEU A 588 34.49 56.47 -8.19
CA LEU A 588 35.92 56.68 -8.31
C LEU A 588 36.44 55.99 -9.57
N ILE A 589 37.04 56.76 -10.48
CA ILE A 589 37.69 56.26 -11.68
C ILE A 589 39.18 56.21 -11.43
N GLU A 590 39.74 55.01 -11.33
CA GLU A 590 41.18 54.81 -11.17
C GLU A 590 41.82 54.47 -12.52
N TYR A 591 43.05 54.94 -12.74
CA TYR A 591 43.83 54.63 -13.92
C TYR A 591 45.32 54.72 -13.61
N SER A 592 46.13 53.93 -14.31
CA SER A 592 47.59 53.93 -14.15
C SER A 592 48.25 54.30 -15.46
N LEU A 593 49.33 55.07 -15.38
CA LEU A 593 50.13 55.46 -16.53
C LEU A 593 51.47 54.72 -16.48
N PRO A 594 51.83 53.93 -17.52
CA PRO A 594 53.11 53.24 -17.57
C PRO A 594 54.27 54.23 -17.81
N GLU A 595 53.99 55.35 -18.46
CA GLU A 595 54.94 56.44 -18.73
C GLU A 595 54.24 57.81 -18.61
N ALA A 596 55.02 58.89 -18.57
CA ALA A 596 54.44 60.23 -18.51
C ALA A 596 53.64 60.53 -19.79
N SER A 597 52.35 60.86 -19.64
CA SER A 597 51.41 61.02 -20.75
C SER A 597 50.41 62.16 -20.49
N HIS A 598 49.96 62.81 -21.57
CA HIS A 598 48.80 63.70 -21.49
C HIS A 598 47.53 62.86 -21.39
N VAL A 599 46.79 63.00 -20.28
CA VAL A 599 45.57 62.24 -20.03
C VAL A 599 44.34 63.12 -20.26
N SER A 600 43.42 62.64 -21.07
CA SER A 600 42.10 63.22 -21.33
C SER A 600 41.01 62.20 -20.97
N LEU A 601 40.36 62.37 -19.82
CA LEU A 601 39.21 61.59 -19.35
C LEU A 601 37.92 62.44 -19.48
N LYS A 602 36.99 61.99 -20.31
CA LYS A 602 35.76 62.72 -20.68
C LYS A 602 34.54 61.80 -20.68
N ILE A 603 33.36 62.38 -20.45
CA ILE A 603 32.05 61.71 -20.50
C ILE A 603 31.29 62.17 -21.73
N TYR A 604 30.62 61.25 -22.40
CA TYR A 604 29.82 61.48 -23.60
C TYR A 604 28.40 60.94 -23.40
N ASN A 605 27.41 61.54 -24.04
CA ASN A 605 26.06 60.98 -24.10
C ASN A 605 25.93 59.97 -25.26
N ALA A 606 24.76 59.34 -25.38
CA ALA A 606 24.43 58.41 -26.46
C ALA A 606 24.61 58.97 -27.88
N LEU A 607 24.57 60.29 -28.06
CA LEU A 607 24.77 60.98 -29.34
C LEU A 607 26.25 61.30 -29.61
N GLY A 608 27.17 60.83 -28.77
CA GLY A 608 28.61 61.11 -28.89
C GLY A 608 28.99 62.56 -28.52
N GLN A 609 28.09 63.32 -27.89
CA GLN A 609 28.36 64.68 -27.45
C GLN A 609 29.04 64.66 -26.08
N LYS A 610 30.15 65.37 -25.93
CA LYS A 610 30.88 65.48 -24.65
C LYS A 610 30.04 66.24 -23.63
N VAL A 611 29.75 65.59 -22.51
CA VAL A 611 28.94 66.10 -21.40
C VAL A 611 29.82 66.67 -20.28
N LEU A 612 30.96 66.02 -19.99
CA LEU A 612 31.83 66.40 -18.87
C LEU A 612 33.31 66.09 -19.18
N THR A 613 34.23 66.89 -18.65
CA THR A 613 35.67 66.58 -18.64
C THR A 613 36.10 66.38 -17.18
N LEU A 614 36.69 65.23 -16.87
CA LEU A 614 37.16 64.90 -15.52
C LEU A 614 38.66 65.13 -15.36
N VAL A 615 39.44 64.82 -16.40
CA VAL A 615 40.89 65.03 -16.43
C VAL A 615 41.29 65.50 -17.83
N ASP A 616 42.14 66.52 -17.93
CA ASP A 616 42.77 66.95 -19.19
C ASP A 616 44.13 67.61 -18.89
N LYS A 617 45.13 66.80 -18.54
CA LYS A 617 46.45 67.31 -18.09
C LYS A 617 47.58 66.29 -18.31
N GLN A 618 48.82 66.79 -18.33
CA GLN A 618 50.02 65.97 -18.27
C GLN A 618 50.19 65.32 -16.89
N GLN A 619 50.44 64.01 -16.88
CA GLN A 619 50.65 63.23 -15.67
C GLN A 619 51.87 62.31 -15.82
N LYS A 620 52.63 62.14 -14.73
CA LYS A 620 53.81 61.26 -14.70
C LYS A 620 53.37 59.79 -14.69
N ALA A 621 54.31 58.85 -14.89
CA ALA A 621 54.06 57.44 -14.64
C ALA A 621 53.59 57.22 -13.18
N GLY A 622 52.59 56.38 -12.96
CA GLY A 622 52.01 56.12 -11.65
C GLY A 622 50.50 55.93 -11.66
N ARG A 623 49.90 55.76 -10.47
CA ARG A 623 48.46 55.58 -10.28
C ARG A 623 47.77 56.90 -10.00
N PHE A 624 46.59 57.08 -10.57
CA PHE A 624 45.76 58.26 -10.39
C PHE A 624 44.31 57.86 -10.22
N SER A 625 43.54 58.74 -9.59
CA SER A 625 42.10 58.60 -9.49
C SER A 625 41.40 59.92 -9.80
N ALA A 626 40.17 59.83 -10.30
CA ALA A 626 39.28 60.94 -10.57
C ALA A 626 37.87 60.58 -10.11
N THR A 627 37.25 61.46 -9.33
CA THR A 627 35.87 61.25 -8.87
C THR A 627 34.89 61.80 -9.90
N PHE A 628 33.93 60.98 -10.30
CA PHE A 628 32.79 61.35 -11.13
C PHE A 628 31.53 61.38 -10.26
N ASN A 629 30.70 62.42 -10.42
CA ASN A 629 29.41 62.51 -9.74
C ASN A 629 28.28 62.68 -10.76
N ALA A 630 27.41 61.67 -10.85
CA ALA A 630 26.30 61.58 -11.80
C ALA A 630 25.04 62.35 -11.34
N LYS A 631 25.04 62.97 -10.16
CA LYS A 631 23.83 63.62 -9.59
C LYS A 631 23.26 64.70 -10.50
N ALA A 632 24.08 65.37 -11.32
CA ALA A 632 23.63 66.40 -12.24
C ALA A 632 23.21 65.88 -13.64
N LEU A 633 23.38 64.59 -13.95
CA LEU A 633 23.02 64.01 -15.25
C LEU A 633 21.63 63.38 -15.23
N PRO A 634 20.81 63.49 -16.28
CA PRO A 634 19.53 62.78 -16.38
C PRO A 634 19.73 61.27 -16.61
N SER A 635 18.68 60.47 -16.42
CA SER A 635 18.69 59.05 -16.78
C SER A 635 19.01 58.87 -18.27
N GLY A 636 19.84 57.90 -18.61
CA GLY A 636 20.23 57.62 -20.00
C GLY A 636 21.54 56.85 -20.14
N LEU A 637 21.89 56.54 -21.39
CA LEU A 637 23.13 55.88 -21.74
C LEU A 637 24.26 56.91 -21.95
N TYR A 638 25.38 56.68 -21.28
CA TYR A 638 26.59 57.50 -21.32
C TYR A 638 27.82 56.65 -21.59
N PHE A 639 28.89 57.30 -22.04
CA PHE A 639 30.17 56.67 -22.32
C PHE A 639 31.31 57.43 -21.65
N TYR A 640 32.18 56.71 -20.95
CA TYR A 640 33.47 57.21 -20.51
C TYR A 640 34.47 57.03 -21.64
N SER A 641 35.29 58.04 -21.93
CA SER A 641 36.47 57.88 -22.78
C SER A 641 37.69 58.43 -22.07
N ILE A 642 38.71 57.59 -21.91
CA ILE A 642 40.02 58.00 -21.46
C ILE A 642 41.02 57.84 -22.61
N LYS A 643 41.81 58.90 -22.83
CA LYS A 643 42.93 58.90 -23.76
C LYS A 643 44.19 59.28 -23.03
N ALA A 644 45.23 58.46 -23.13
CA ALA A 644 46.56 58.74 -22.59
C ALA A 644 47.61 58.32 -23.62
N GLY A 645 48.28 59.29 -24.24
CA GLY A 645 49.19 59.00 -25.36
C GLY A 645 48.46 58.33 -26.53
N ASN A 646 48.94 57.13 -26.92
CA ASN A 646 48.33 56.30 -27.96
C ASN A 646 47.20 55.39 -27.46
N TYR A 647 46.96 55.34 -26.15
CA TYR A 647 45.93 54.49 -25.56
C TYR A 647 44.59 55.22 -25.52
N ILE A 648 43.55 54.55 -26.00
CA ILE A 648 42.16 55.01 -25.91
C ILE A 648 41.34 53.85 -25.37
N SER A 649 40.56 54.11 -24.33
CA SER A 649 39.57 53.16 -23.81
C SER A 649 38.22 53.86 -23.70
N VAL A 650 37.16 53.12 -24.04
CA VAL A 650 35.78 53.58 -23.97
C VAL A 650 34.94 52.54 -23.24
N LYS A 651 34.13 52.96 -22.26
CA LYS A 651 33.19 52.08 -21.54
C LYS A 651 31.78 52.67 -21.52
N LYS A 652 30.76 51.81 -21.60
CA LYS A 652 29.33 52.17 -21.49
C LYS A 652 28.91 52.33 -20.03
N MET A 653 27.94 53.20 -19.77
CA MET A 653 27.27 53.40 -18.49
C MET A 653 25.79 53.63 -18.72
N LEU A 654 24.94 52.80 -18.12
CA LEU A 654 23.52 53.07 -18.02
C LEU A 654 23.25 53.79 -16.70
N LEU A 655 22.70 55.00 -16.75
CA LEU A 655 22.26 55.73 -15.56
C LEU A 655 20.72 55.64 -15.50
N LEU A 656 20.20 54.96 -14.49
CA LEU A 656 18.78 54.95 -14.14
C LEU A 656 18.63 55.77 -12.86
N LYS A 657 17.82 56.82 -12.88
CA LYS A 657 17.46 57.61 -11.70
C LYS A 657 16.01 57.43 -11.34
#